data_AF-Q57TY5-F1
#
_entry.id   AF-Q57TY5-F1
#
_cell.length_a   1.000
_cell.length_b   1.000
_cell.length_c   1.000
_cell.angle_alpha   90.00
_cell.angle_beta   90.00
_cell.angle_gamma   90.00
#
_symmetry.space_group_name_H-M   'P 1'
#
loop_
_entity.id
_entity.type
_entity.pdbx_description
1 polymer ?
#
loop_
_entity_poly.entity_id
_entity_poly.type
_entity_poly.pdbx_seq_one_letter_code
_entity_poly.pdbx_strand_id
1 'polypeptide(L)'
;MERLQVRMGTLSLTSPFSMLAYPFLPCTVVILSVLSFCCGIVSSKIYEKTTREVFLEGGRWVRKSEWEKGSWKTSPEWNAGYEWWAWCMDSVAKEAKGEVCRKEWLSQRKKGYTLVPRTKVPFREKNGTQWMRNVHSFRVPSFVEVSGVLVGIADVRYISSADFTFTETVAKYSADGGDTWKTKVIIENSRVNTNFSRVVDPTVAVKGNNIFVLVGRYNTSSKYWTWQHYGEDWDILMYKGTVIKEEKDGNVTASITFEAPQNLKFLLATVPSPGGHPPSQFLGGVGNAAVTPDGAIVFSVQVKNTWNHVVGKLLYSTDDGKTWHFGAGETPVGSTESSVVWWKDRLLVNARTAEYVGYRRVFETSDLGNTLKESISTLSRVIGNSPLRNQPGSSGSAISITVEGMDVMLISQPKNEKGSFSRDHLQLWLTDGTRVFLVGQISQGDDNSPYSSLLYTSDGKLYCLYEQKIEEVFTIYLARLVDEMKMIKRVVLLWKAQDALLVGDCLSSVGGTRPCKGIPVGDLAGLLTGPAVGHVWPDVYKCVNASVSGAVDNKRGVVLGGTSGSSVVWPVSEQGQDQRYYFANTHFTIVATVQFGAVPQRDTPLIGFVNGEKNANKLFILSIENTRWTLMYGEKCSEGSPVPSNLEETHQIALALQDGLVVAYVDGKLAVAAINVSESDRVDLLNIRHFFVGTPASSDLSDHTSITVHSVLLYNRRLSEGELQLVFTNREVIRAANPTTPLPVSSRVAAGAGRQSHDGVFFTFGDHVSSVRSRYSDGGILEYVYLLSVISLCALTLFILTLVFQRRRDVVPTNI
;
A
#
# COMPACT_ATOMS: atom_id res chain seq x y z
N MET A 1 -17.09 31.17 -43.42
CA MET A 1 -18.35 31.88 -43.12
C MET A 1 -18.00 33.13 -42.33
N GLU A 2 -18.71 34.22 -42.62
CA GLU A 2 -18.23 35.60 -42.78
C GLU A 2 -17.93 36.44 -41.52
N ARG A 3 -17.16 37.51 -41.75
CA ARG A 3 -16.77 38.61 -40.85
C ARG A 3 -17.90 39.64 -40.69
N LEU A 4 -17.89 40.39 -39.58
CA LEU A 4 -18.40 41.77 -39.55
C LEU A 4 -17.58 42.64 -38.55
N GLN A 5 -16.99 43.72 -39.08
CA GLN A 5 -16.35 44.85 -38.39
C GLN A 5 -17.34 46.04 -38.35
N VAL A 6 -17.25 46.91 -37.34
CA VAL A 6 -17.61 48.34 -37.46
C VAL A 6 -16.68 49.20 -36.57
N ARG A 7 -16.22 50.34 -37.11
CA ARG A 7 -15.32 51.36 -36.52
C ARG A 7 -15.84 52.76 -36.92
N MET A 8 -15.38 53.82 -36.22
CA MET A 8 -15.50 55.28 -36.46
C MET A 8 -16.75 55.97 -35.86
N GLY A 9 -16.72 57.20 -35.32
CA GLY A 9 -15.68 58.25 -35.23
C GLY A 9 -16.14 59.49 -34.42
N THR A 10 -15.15 60.17 -33.80
CA THR A 10 -14.87 61.62 -33.80
C THR A 10 -15.90 62.68 -33.34
N LEU A 11 -15.53 63.49 -32.33
CA LEU A 11 -15.54 64.97 -32.35
C LEU A 11 -14.92 65.55 -31.06
N SER A 12 -14.10 66.58 -31.25
CA SER A 12 -13.33 67.34 -30.26
C SER A 12 -14.02 68.66 -29.87
N LEU A 13 -13.85 69.14 -28.64
CA LEU A 13 -13.53 70.55 -28.30
C LEU A 13 -13.42 70.76 -26.78
N THR A 14 -12.60 71.75 -26.44
CA THR A 14 -11.91 72.01 -25.17
C THR A 14 -12.57 73.13 -24.36
N SER A 15 -12.66 72.98 -23.03
CA SER A 15 -12.44 74.06 -22.03
C SER A 15 -12.53 73.51 -20.59
N PRO A 16 -11.60 73.85 -19.68
CA PRO A 16 -11.63 73.39 -18.28
C PRO A 16 -12.17 74.48 -17.33
N PHE A 17 -12.87 74.09 -16.26
CA PHE A 17 -12.78 74.70 -14.92
C PHE A 17 -13.66 73.94 -13.91
N SER A 18 -12.98 73.38 -12.90
CA SER A 18 -13.33 73.31 -11.46
C SER A 18 -14.61 72.61 -10.94
N MET A 19 -14.34 71.86 -9.86
CA MET A 19 -15.24 71.44 -8.75
C MET A 19 -16.11 70.19 -8.96
N LEU A 20 -15.57 69.05 -8.52
CA LEU A 20 -16.08 68.23 -7.39
C LEU A 20 -15.27 66.93 -7.32
N ALA A 21 -14.11 66.97 -6.66
CA ALA A 21 -13.34 65.78 -6.35
C ALA A 21 -13.70 65.31 -4.92
N TYR A 22 -14.53 64.28 -4.82
CA TYR A 22 -14.65 63.45 -3.61
C TYR A 22 -13.91 62.12 -3.83
N PRO A 23 -13.25 61.57 -2.80
CA PRO A 23 -12.12 60.68 -2.96
C PRO A 23 -12.56 59.21 -2.99
N PHE A 24 -12.72 58.62 -4.17
CA PHE A 24 -12.91 57.15 -4.29
C PHE A 24 -11.63 56.38 -4.68
N LEU A 25 -10.51 57.09 -4.90
CA LEU A 25 -9.26 56.47 -5.33
C LEU A 25 -8.55 55.57 -4.28
N PRO A 26 -8.56 55.84 -2.95
CA PRO A 26 -7.84 54.98 -2.02
C PRO A 26 -8.53 53.62 -1.82
N CYS A 27 -9.86 53.53 -1.91
CA CYS A 27 -10.57 52.27 -1.76
C CYS A 27 -10.28 51.28 -2.90
N THR A 28 -10.20 51.74 -4.15
CA THR A 28 -9.89 50.86 -5.30
C THR A 28 -8.47 50.30 -5.24
N VAL A 29 -7.49 51.09 -4.78
CA VAL A 29 -6.09 50.62 -4.66
C VAL A 29 -5.94 49.63 -3.50
N VAL A 30 -6.64 49.85 -2.38
CA VAL A 30 -6.65 48.90 -1.25
C VAL A 30 -7.38 47.61 -1.61
N ILE A 31 -8.49 47.66 -2.37
CA ILE A 31 -9.19 46.45 -2.83
C ILE A 31 -8.32 45.66 -3.81
N LEU A 32 -7.60 46.32 -4.73
CA LEU A 32 -6.68 45.66 -5.65
C LEU A 32 -5.44 45.09 -4.93
N SER A 33 -4.90 45.77 -3.92
CA SER A 33 -3.77 45.24 -3.14
C SER A 33 -4.20 44.06 -2.27
N VAL A 34 -5.38 44.12 -1.64
CA VAL A 34 -5.96 43.00 -0.89
C VAL A 34 -6.29 41.84 -1.82
N LEU A 35 -6.87 42.07 -3.01
CA LEU A 35 -7.10 41.02 -4.00
C LEU A 35 -5.81 40.42 -4.52
N SER A 36 -4.76 41.21 -4.76
CA SER A 36 -3.45 40.71 -5.19
C SER A 36 -2.71 39.97 -4.07
N PHE A 37 -2.88 40.38 -2.82
CA PHE A 37 -2.32 39.71 -1.65
C PHE A 37 -3.10 38.42 -1.35
N CYS A 38 -4.43 38.43 -1.49
CA CYS A 38 -5.28 37.25 -1.43
C CYS A 38 -4.98 36.30 -2.60
N CYS A 39 -4.81 36.79 -3.84
CA CYS A 39 -4.36 35.96 -4.97
C CYS A 39 -2.94 35.45 -4.77
N GLY A 40 -2.03 36.22 -4.15
CA GLY A 40 -0.68 35.77 -3.82
C GLY A 40 -0.66 34.68 -2.76
N ILE A 41 -1.47 34.81 -1.71
CA ILE A 41 -1.60 33.82 -0.62
C ILE A 41 -2.40 32.59 -1.04
N VAL A 42 -3.42 32.76 -1.90
CA VAL A 42 -4.22 31.66 -2.44
C VAL A 42 -3.47 30.94 -3.57
N SER A 43 -2.65 31.66 -4.35
CA SER A 43 -1.80 31.05 -5.38
C SER A 43 -0.52 30.41 -4.81
N SER A 44 -0.15 30.67 -3.55
CA SER A 44 0.94 29.98 -2.86
C SER A 44 0.48 28.78 -2.02
N LYS A 45 -0.83 28.51 -1.92
CA LYS A 45 -1.39 27.23 -1.47
C LYS A 45 -2.12 26.56 -2.63
N ILE A 46 -1.42 26.32 -3.75
CA ILE A 46 -1.89 25.30 -4.70
C ILE A 46 -1.90 24.00 -3.92
N TYR A 47 -3.10 23.51 -3.57
CA TYR A 47 -3.24 22.20 -2.96
C TYR A 47 -2.71 21.19 -3.97
N GLU A 48 -1.48 20.75 -3.80
CA GLU A 48 -0.91 19.66 -4.56
C GLU A 48 -1.87 18.48 -4.45
N LYS A 49 -2.23 17.92 -5.60
CA LYS A 49 -3.06 16.72 -5.75
C LYS A 49 -2.21 15.63 -6.35
N THR A 50 -2.68 14.39 -6.25
CA THR A 50 -1.97 13.29 -6.87
C THR A 50 -1.88 13.47 -8.38
N THR A 51 -0.65 13.53 -8.90
CA THR A 51 -0.37 13.59 -10.34
C THR A 51 0.16 12.26 -10.82
N ARG A 52 -0.05 11.97 -12.11
CA ARG A 52 0.44 10.77 -12.80
C ARG A 52 0.99 11.21 -14.14
N GLU A 53 2.31 11.15 -14.29
CA GLU A 53 3.00 11.58 -15.49
C GLU A 53 3.72 10.42 -16.16
N VAL A 54 3.83 10.45 -17.48
CA VAL A 54 4.57 9.44 -18.24
C VAL A 54 6.06 9.59 -17.90
N PHE A 55 6.64 8.54 -17.32
CA PHE A 55 8.04 8.55 -16.91
C PHE A 55 8.94 7.97 -18.01
N LEU A 56 8.61 6.78 -18.53
CA LEU A 56 9.26 6.14 -19.67
C LEU A 56 8.19 5.61 -20.61
N GLU A 57 7.99 6.28 -21.75
CA GLU A 57 6.93 5.96 -22.72
C GLU A 57 7.34 4.83 -23.66
N GLY A 58 6.64 3.69 -23.60
CA GLY A 58 6.80 2.61 -24.58
C GLY A 58 6.22 2.97 -25.95
N GLY A 59 6.07 1.98 -26.83
CA GLY A 59 5.34 2.19 -28.09
C GLY A 59 3.88 2.60 -27.86
N ARG A 60 3.25 3.19 -28.89
CA ARG A 60 1.83 3.55 -28.86
C ARG A 60 1.11 2.98 -30.08
N TRP A 61 -0.03 2.33 -29.84
CA TRP A 61 -0.93 1.92 -30.92
C TRP A 61 -1.64 3.13 -31.50
N VAL A 62 -1.53 3.31 -32.81
CA VAL A 62 -2.17 4.40 -33.57
C VAL A 62 -2.99 3.78 -34.69
N ARG A 63 -4.22 4.28 -34.90
CA ARG A 63 -5.07 3.79 -35.99
C ARG A 63 -4.48 4.29 -37.31
N LYS A 64 -4.28 3.38 -38.28
CA LYS A 64 -3.68 3.71 -39.58
C LYS A 64 -4.39 4.89 -40.27
N SER A 65 -5.73 4.92 -40.20
CA SER A 65 -6.55 5.98 -40.80
C SER A 65 -6.32 7.38 -40.21
N GLU A 66 -5.82 7.49 -38.99
CA GLU A 66 -5.49 8.79 -38.40
C GLU A 66 -4.20 9.37 -39.02
N TRP A 67 -3.32 8.51 -39.55
CA TRP A 67 -2.09 8.90 -40.25
C TRP A 67 -2.28 9.02 -41.77
N GLU A 68 -3.44 8.62 -42.32
CA GLU A 68 -3.70 8.62 -43.77
C GLU A 68 -3.71 10.03 -44.41
N LYS A 69 -3.54 11.12 -43.64
CA LYS A 69 -3.49 12.49 -44.17
C LYS A 69 -2.13 12.94 -44.77
N GLY A 70 -1.10 12.10 -44.87
CA GLY A 70 0.10 12.43 -45.66
C GLY A 70 1.35 11.59 -45.36
N SER A 71 2.05 11.14 -46.43
CA SER A 71 3.39 10.51 -46.48
C SER A 71 3.77 9.48 -45.39
N TRP A 72 2.81 8.75 -44.81
CA TRP A 72 3.09 7.89 -43.66
C TRP A 72 4.08 6.75 -43.96
N LYS A 73 4.08 6.23 -45.19
CA LYS A 73 5.02 5.17 -45.63
C LYS A 73 6.48 5.59 -45.58
N THR A 74 6.76 6.89 -45.50
CA THR A 74 8.13 7.43 -45.42
C THR A 74 8.42 8.05 -44.06
N SER A 75 7.48 8.01 -43.10
CA SER A 75 7.77 8.52 -41.75
C SER A 75 8.72 7.57 -41.01
N PRO A 76 9.76 8.09 -40.34
CA PRO A 76 10.67 7.27 -39.53
C PRO A 76 9.95 6.41 -38.50
N GLU A 77 8.86 6.93 -37.93
CA GLU A 77 8.01 6.27 -36.95
C GLU A 77 7.30 5.04 -37.54
N TRP A 78 6.76 5.18 -38.76
CA TRP A 78 6.12 4.07 -39.44
C TRP A 78 7.12 2.97 -39.79
N ASN A 79 8.31 3.34 -40.30
CA ASN A 79 9.34 2.38 -40.66
C ASN A 79 9.79 1.59 -39.42
N ALA A 80 9.97 2.24 -38.27
CA ALA A 80 10.28 1.56 -37.02
C ALA A 80 9.15 0.61 -36.55
N GLY A 81 7.89 1.05 -36.62
CA GLY A 81 6.74 0.19 -36.33
C GLY A 81 6.61 -0.99 -37.29
N TYR A 82 7.03 -0.81 -38.54
CA TYR A 82 7.11 -1.86 -39.54
C TYR A 82 8.29 -2.79 -39.29
N GLU A 83 9.44 -2.31 -38.80
CA GLU A 83 10.58 -3.15 -38.40
C GLU A 83 10.20 -4.12 -37.29
N TRP A 84 9.52 -3.65 -36.23
CA TRP A 84 8.99 -4.54 -35.18
C TRP A 84 8.00 -5.56 -35.74
N TRP A 85 7.16 -5.15 -36.69
CA TRP A 85 6.20 -6.04 -37.33
C TRP A 85 6.86 -7.08 -38.24
N ALA A 86 7.80 -6.64 -39.08
CA ALA A 86 8.57 -7.51 -39.96
C ALA A 86 9.32 -8.55 -39.13
N TRP A 87 9.95 -8.13 -38.03
CA TRP A 87 10.60 -9.04 -37.10
C TRP A 87 9.62 -10.02 -36.44
N CYS A 88 8.43 -9.57 -36.03
CA CYS A 88 7.37 -10.44 -35.53
C CYS A 88 6.95 -11.52 -36.56
N MET A 89 7.00 -11.20 -37.86
CA MET A 89 6.59 -12.10 -38.94
C MET A 89 7.73 -12.98 -39.48
N ASP A 90 8.98 -12.63 -39.19
CA ASP A 90 10.17 -13.34 -39.67
C ASP A 90 10.39 -14.68 -38.96
N SER A 91 11.31 -15.51 -39.47
CA SER A 91 11.60 -16.87 -38.99
C SER A 91 12.01 -16.95 -37.52
N VAL A 92 12.50 -15.87 -36.92
CA VAL A 92 12.82 -15.81 -35.48
C VAL A 92 11.58 -16.07 -34.62
N ALA A 93 10.40 -15.61 -35.05
CA ALA A 93 9.15 -15.90 -34.35
C ALA A 93 8.75 -17.38 -34.44
N LYS A 94 9.19 -18.11 -35.49
CA LYS A 94 8.95 -19.55 -35.62
C LYS A 94 9.77 -20.34 -34.60
N GLU A 95 11.03 -19.97 -34.36
CA GLU A 95 11.89 -20.60 -33.35
C GLU A 95 11.32 -20.43 -31.94
N ALA A 96 10.76 -19.26 -31.65
CA ALA A 96 10.13 -18.95 -30.36
C ALA A 96 8.63 -19.33 -30.30
N LYS A 97 8.15 -20.23 -31.17
CA LYS A 97 6.77 -20.76 -31.20
C LYS A 97 5.65 -19.70 -31.09
N GLY A 98 5.86 -18.51 -31.64
CA GLY A 98 4.89 -17.42 -31.59
C GLY A 98 4.78 -16.68 -30.25
N GLU A 99 5.59 -16.99 -29.24
CA GLU A 99 5.57 -16.24 -27.97
C GLU A 99 6.16 -14.82 -28.10
N VAL A 100 7.00 -14.64 -29.11
CA VAL A 100 7.66 -13.38 -29.46
C VAL A 100 6.69 -12.37 -30.07
N CYS A 101 5.85 -12.83 -31.00
CA CYS A 101 4.79 -12.01 -31.57
C CYS A 101 3.47 -12.27 -30.83
N ARG A 102 3.18 -11.41 -29.87
CA ARG A 102 1.99 -11.53 -29.01
C ARG A 102 0.71 -11.51 -29.84
N LYS A 103 -0.28 -12.33 -29.47
CA LYS A 103 -1.57 -12.43 -30.17
C LYS A 103 -2.30 -11.08 -30.26
N GLU A 104 -2.10 -10.23 -29.26
CA GLU A 104 -2.62 -8.87 -29.15
C GLU A 104 -2.14 -8.00 -30.31
N TRP A 105 -0.88 -8.13 -30.73
CA TRP A 105 -0.36 -7.37 -31.87
C TRP A 105 -1.03 -7.76 -33.17
N LEU A 106 -1.21 -9.07 -33.41
CA LEU A 106 -1.94 -9.58 -34.57
C LEU A 106 -3.38 -9.05 -34.58
N SER A 107 -4.02 -9.02 -33.41
CA SER A 107 -5.37 -8.47 -33.22
C SER A 107 -5.43 -6.98 -33.56
N GLN A 108 -4.52 -6.17 -33.02
CA GLN A 108 -4.47 -4.72 -33.26
C GLN A 108 -4.20 -4.41 -34.75
N ARG A 109 -3.29 -5.14 -35.39
CA ARG A 109 -3.02 -5.00 -36.82
C ARG A 109 -4.25 -5.30 -37.69
N LYS A 110 -5.02 -6.35 -37.36
CA LYS A 110 -6.30 -6.66 -38.01
C LYS A 110 -7.35 -5.57 -37.81
N LYS A 111 -7.37 -4.92 -36.65
CA LYS A 111 -8.22 -3.76 -36.34
C LYS A 111 -7.77 -2.46 -37.03
N GLY A 112 -6.71 -2.50 -37.83
CA GLY A 112 -6.21 -1.34 -38.56
C GLY A 112 -5.27 -0.44 -37.74
N TYR A 113 -4.66 -0.95 -36.67
CA TYR A 113 -3.67 -0.20 -35.90
C TYR A 113 -2.24 -0.52 -36.36
N THR A 114 -1.33 0.39 -36.05
CA THR A 114 0.12 0.21 -36.14
C THR A 114 0.74 0.62 -34.81
N LEU A 115 1.84 -0.03 -34.44
CA LEU A 115 2.63 0.39 -33.29
C LEU A 115 3.64 1.45 -33.72
N VAL A 116 3.79 2.50 -32.93
CA VAL A 116 4.68 3.63 -33.22
C VAL A 116 5.60 3.85 -32.02
N PRO A 117 6.93 3.96 -32.21
CA PRO A 117 7.83 4.28 -31.11
C PRO A 117 7.56 5.69 -30.56
N ARG A 118 7.70 5.84 -29.24
CA ARG A 118 7.55 7.13 -28.55
C ARG A 118 8.85 7.61 -27.93
N THR A 119 9.68 6.68 -27.48
CA THR A 119 10.97 6.96 -26.88
C THR A 119 12.09 6.28 -27.66
N LYS A 120 13.22 6.99 -27.77
CA LYS A 120 14.50 6.42 -28.16
C LYS A 120 15.47 6.52 -26.99
N VAL A 121 16.32 5.53 -26.80
CA VAL A 121 17.39 5.56 -25.78
C VAL A 121 18.77 5.44 -26.43
N PRO A 122 19.83 5.96 -25.81
CA PRO A 122 21.19 5.75 -26.30
C PRO A 122 21.50 4.26 -26.33
N PHE A 123 21.96 3.78 -27.49
CA PHE A 123 22.30 2.38 -27.71
C PHE A 123 23.70 2.27 -28.31
N ARG A 124 24.48 1.32 -27.80
CA ARG A 124 25.84 1.02 -28.27
C ARG A 124 25.89 -0.36 -28.90
N GLU A 125 26.36 -0.41 -30.13
CA GLU A 125 26.65 -1.66 -30.84
C GLU A 125 27.96 -2.29 -30.38
N LYS A 126 28.14 -3.57 -30.72
CA LYS A 126 29.36 -4.32 -30.38
C LYS A 126 30.63 -3.71 -30.98
N ASN A 127 30.52 -3.03 -32.12
CA ASN A 127 31.63 -2.32 -32.78
C ASN A 127 31.91 -0.92 -32.16
N GLY A 128 31.15 -0.50 -31.15
CA GLY A 128 31.28 0.81 -30.50
C GLY A 128 30.42 1.93 -31.09
N THR A 129 29.75 1.70 -32.22
CA THR A 129 28.85 2.69 -32.84
C THR A 129 27.70 3.00 -31.88
N GLN A 130 27.41 4.29 -31.70
CA GLN A 130 26.34 4.76 -30.84
C GLN A 130 25.25 5.44 -31.65
N TRP A 131 24.00 5.13 -31.34
CA TRP A 131 22.83 5.78 -31.95
C TRP A 131 21.62 5.71 -31.02
N MET A 132 20.59 6.48 -31.31
CA MET A 132 19.36 6.51 -30.52
C MET A 132 18.38 5.44 -31.02
N ARG A 133 18.19 4.36 -30.25
CA ARG A 133 17.38 3.21 -30.65
C ARG A 133 15.95 3.30 -30.12
N ASN A 134 14.99 3.01 -30.98
CA ASN A 134 13.56 2.94 -30.63
C ASN A 134 13.30 1.87 -29.56
N VAL A 135 12.43 2.18 -28.62
CA VAL A 135 12.05 1.25 -27.54
C VAL A 135 10.62 0.76 -27.74
N HIS A 136 10.45 -0.56 -27.67
CA HIS A 136 9.13 -1.19 -27.72
C HIS A 136 8.40 -1.03 -26.37
N SER A 137 9.04 -1.40 -25.26
CA SER A 137 8.42 -1.36 -23.93
C SER A 137 9.45 -1.11 -22.83
N PHE A 138 9.00 -0.45 -21.77
CA PHE A 138 9.73 -0.34 -20.52
C PHE A 138 9.02 -1.14 -19.43
N ARG A 139 9.78 -1.92 -18.66
CA ARG A 139 9.22 -2.80 -17.62
C ARG A 139 10.11 -2.82 -16.38
N VAL A 140 9.64 -3.48 -15.33
CA VAL A 140 10.37 -3.78 -14.10
C VAL A 140 10.88 -2.50 -13.40
N PRO A 141 9.98 -1.58 -13.00
CA PRO A 141 10.38 -0.34 -12.35
C PRO A 141 11.00 -0.60 -10.98
N SER A 142 12.07 0.13 -10.66
CA SER A 142 12.59 0.35 -9.31
C SER A 142 12.83 1.84 -9.10
N PHE A 143 12.44 2.39 -7.94
CA PHE A 143 12.58 3.81 -7.66
C PHE A 143 13.23 4.04 -6.30
N VAL A 144 14.34 4.76 -6.29
CA VAL A 144 15.15 5.00 -5.09
C VAL A 144 15.62 6.44 -5.03
N GLU A 145 15.97 6.89 -3.82
CA GLU A 145 16.69 8.13 -3.59
C GLU A 145 18.13 7.80 -3.17
N VAL A 146 19.12 8.42 -3.82
CA VAL A 146 20.54 8.28 -3.46
C VAL A 146 21.12 9.67 -3.21
N SER A 147 21.43 10.00 -1.95
CA SER A 147 22.01 11.30 -1.58
C SER A 147 21.25 12.51 -2.16
N GLY A 148 19.91 12.48 -2.06
CA GLY A 148 19.05 13.54 -2.59
C GLY A 148 18.89 13.57 -4.11
N VAL A 149 19.28 12.49 -4.81
CA VAL A 149 19.05 12.27 -6.25
C VAL A 149 17.98 11.19 -6.41
N LEU A 150 16.90 11.48 -7.12
CA LEU A 150 15.88 10.49 -7.47
C LEU A 150 16.37 9.65 -8.64
N VAL A 151 16.28 8.32 -8.55
CA VAL A 151 16.76 7.40 -9.60
C VAL A 151 15.70 6.33 -9.87
N GLY A 152 15.11 6.37 -11.06
CA GLY A 152 14.24 5.32 -11.58
C GLY A 152 15.00 4.37 -12.49
N ILE A 153 14.97 3.07 -12.22
CA ILE A 153 15.60 2.02 -13.00
C ILE A 153 14.52 1.13 -13.63
N ALA A 154 14.75 0.68 -14.85
CA ALA A 154 13.82 -0.19 -15.58
C ALA A 154 14.53 -1.07 -16.61
N ASP A 155 13.88 -2.15 -17.03
CA ASP A 155 14.16 -2.85 -18.28
C ASP A 155 13.82 -1.93 -19.47
N VAL A 156 14.71 -1.86 -20.45
CA VAL A 156 14.40 -1.39 -21.80
C VAL A 156 14.32 -2.57 -22.76
N ARG A 157 13.11 -2.89 -23.19
CA ARG A 157 12.83 -4.00 -24.11
C ARG A 157 12.67 -3.44 -25.52
N TYR A 158 13.66 -3.66 -26.37
CA TYR A 158 13.79 -2.93 -27.64
C TYR A 158 12.88 -3.46 -28.75
N ILE A 159 12.58 -4.76 -28.72
CA ILE A 159 11.96 -5.45 -29.86
C ILE A 159 10.51 -5.84 -29.57
N SER A 160 10.25 -6.45 -28.41
CA SER A 160 8.93 -6.88 -27.96
C SER A 160 8.89 -6.82 -26.43
N SER A 161 7.70 -6.89 -25.84
CA SER A 161 7.54 -6.96 -24.38
C SER A 161 7.82 -8.36 -23.81
N ALA A 162 8.02 -9.39 -24.65
CA ALA A 162 8.33 -10.75 -24.22
C ALA A 162 9.65 -10.81 -23.40
N ASP A 163 9.65 -11.64 -22.34
CA ASP A 163 10.68 -11.65 -21.29
C ASP A 163 12.09 -12.08 -21.75
N PHE A 164 12.17 -12.81 -22.85
CA PHE A 164 13.43 -13.39 -23.34
C PHE A 164 14.00 -12.64 -24.56
N THR A 165 13.49 -11.45 -24.85
CA THR A 165 13.95 -10.62 -25.98
C THR A 165 15.06 -9.64 -25.60
N PHE A 166 15.65 -9.00 -26.60
CA PHE A 166 16.81 -8.12 -26.45
C PHE A 166 16.50 -6.96 -25.48
N THR A 167 17.12 -7.03 -24.29
CA THR A 167 16.81 -6.16 -23.15
C THR A 167 18.08 -5.60 -22.50
N GLU A 168 18.01 -4.36 -22.04
CA GLU A 168 19.06 -3.71 -21.24
C GLU A 168 18.46 -3.03 -20.01
N THR A 169 19.29 -2.46 -19.14
CA THR A 169 18.82 -1.70 -17.97
C THR A 169 19.06 -0.21 -18.18
N VAL A 170 17.99 0.58 -18.08
CA VAL A 170 18.01 2.05 -18.16
C VAL A 170 17.84 2.66 -16.78
N ALA A 171 18.49 3.80 -16.54
CA ALA A 171 18.22 4.69 -15.42
C ALA A 171 17.75 6.05 -15.94
N LYS A 172 16.72 6.61 -15.28
CA LYS A 172 16.28 7.99 -15.43
C LYS A 172 16.38 8.66 -14.06
N TYR A 173 17.18 9.70 -13.93
CA TYR A 173 17.52 10.30 -12.63
C TYR A 173 17.44 11.83 -12.64
N SER A 174 17.12 12.39 -11.47
CA SER A 174 16.88 13.82 -11.23
C SER A 174 17.61 14.28 -9.97
N ALA A 175 18.30 15.43 -10.07
CA ALA A 175 19.03 16.04 -8.96
C ALA A 175 18.25 17.20 -8.30
N ASP A 176 17.12 17.58 -8.89
CA ASP A 176 16.30 18.77 -8.59
C ASP A 176 14.87 18.39 -8.14
N GLY A 177 14.69 17.25 -7.48
CA GLY A 177 13.39 16.86 -6.92
C GLY A 177 12.35 16.39 -7.96
N GLY A 178 12.80 16.06 -9.17
CA GLY A 178 11.99 15.51 -10.24
C GLY A 178 11.51 16.52 -11.27
N ASP A 179 12.08 17.73 -11.30
CA ASP A 179 11.75 18.77 -12.28
C ASP A 179 12.42 18.49 -13.63
N THR A 180 13.69 18.08 -13.62
CA THR A 180 14.41 17.66 -14.82
C THR A 180 15.01 16.27 -14.66
N TRP A 181 15.12 15.55 -15.78
CA TRP A 181 15.56 14.16 -15.78
C TRP A 181 16.61 13.89 -16.86
N LYS A 182 17.65 13.14 -16.49
CA LYS A 182 18.62 12.55 -17.44
C LYS A 182 18.32 11.06 -17.60
N THR A 183 18.40 10.55 -18.82
CA THR A 183 18.18 9.12 -19.12
C THR A 183 19.46 8.50 -19.69
N LYS A 184 19.85 7.33 -19.17
CA LYS A 184 21.07 6.62 -19.59
C LYS A 184 20.86 5.11 -19.49
N VAL A 185 21.33 4.35 -20.48
CA VAL A 185 21.50 2.90 -20.34
C VAL A 185 22.68 2.65 -19.41
N ILE A 186 22.42 2.03 -18.25
CA ILE A 186 23.43 1.83 -17.20
C ILE A 186 24.05 0.44 -17.24
N ILE A 187 23.33 -0.56 -17.78
CA ILE A 187 23.84 -1.92 -17.93
C ILE A 187 23.50 -2.42 -19.33
N GLU A 188 24.54 -2.65 -20.12
CA GLU A 188 24.41 -3.23 -21.45
C GLU A 188 24.38 -4.77 -21.38
N ASN A 189 23.59 -5.42 -22.24
CA ASN A 189 23.64 -6.88 -22.37
C ASN A 189 24.92 -7.35 -23.11
N SER A 190 25.13 -8.65 -23.18
CA SER A 190 26.35 -9.25 -23.73
C SER A 190 26.54 -9.08 -25.24
N ARG A 191 25.51 -8.65 -25.99
CA ARG A 191 25.53 -8.54 -27.46
C ARG A 191 25.91 -9.83 -28.20
N VAL A 192 25.73 -11.00 -27.56
CA VAL A 192 26.05 -12.31 -28.17
C VAL A 192 25.04 -12.65 -29.27
N ASN A 193 23.77 -12.35 -29.03
CA ASN A 193 22.67 -12.55 -29.95
C ASN A 193 21.85 -11.25 -30.08
N THR A 194 21.55 -10.86 -31.30
CA THR A 194 20.86 -9.60 -31.62
C THR A 194 19.38 -9.58 -31.21
N ASN A 195 18.79 -10.74 -30.92
CA ASN A 195 17.38 -10.90 -30.57
C ASN A 195 17.16 -11.31 -29.10
N PHE A 196 18.08 -12.07 -28.51
CA PHE A 196 17.87 -12.74 -27.22
C PHE A 196 18.82 -12.30 -26.11
N SER A 197 19.94 -11.62 -26.41
CA SER A 197 20.83 -11.15 -25.35
C SER A 197 20.13 -10.14 -24.45
N ARG A 198 20.19 -10.36 -23.15
CA ARG A 198 19.42 -9.58 -22.17
C ARG A 198 20.09 -9.52 -20.81
N VAL A 199 19.94 -8.37 -20.16
CA VAL A 199 20.00 -8.25 -18.70
C VAL A 199 18.60 -7.94 -18.20
N VAL A 200 18.17 -8.58 -17.13
CA VAL A 200 16.76 -8.59 -16.70
C VAL A 200 16.62 -8.44 -15.20
N ASP A 201 15.42 -8.05 -14.80
CA ASP A 201 14.91 -8.06 -13.43
C ASP A 201 15.77 -7.25 -12.43
N PRO A 202 16.09 -5.97 -12.73
CA PRO A 202 16.90 -5.14 -11.86
C PRO A 202 16.30 -5.07 -10.45
N THR A 203 17.08 -5.50 -9.47
CA THR A 203 16.77 -5.35 -8.04
C THR A 203 17.78 -4.38 -7.45
N VAL A 204 17.31 -3.38 -6.70
CA VAL A 204 18.11 -2.20 -6.36
C VAL A 204 18.21 -2.02 -4.84
N ALA A 205 19.42 -1.76 -4.35
CA ALA A 205 19.69 -1.33 -2.98
C ALA A 205 20.46 -0.01 -2.98
N VAL A 206 20.32 0.77 -1.91
CA VAL A 206 21.04 2.04 -1.71
C VAL A 206 21.69 2.04 -0.34
N LYS A 207 22.99 2.37 -0.27
CA LYS A 207 23.71 2.58 0.98
C LYS A 207 24.65 3.78 0.83
N GLY A 208 24.40 4.85 1.60
CA GLY A 208 25.13 6.10 1.48
C GLY A 208 24.95 6.74 0.10
N ASN A 209 26.06 7.03 -0.59
CA ASN A 209 26.07 7.51 -1.97
C ASN A 209 26.21 6.38 -3.01
N ASN A 210 26.17 5.11 -2.58
CA ASN A 210 26.28 3.96 -3.47
C ASN A 210 24.91 3.37 -3.81
N ILE A 211 24.75 2.99 -5.07
CA ILE A 211 23.62 2.23 -5.60
C ILE A 211 24.12 0.85 -6.04
N PHE A 212 23.40 -0.19 -5.66
CA PHE A 212 23.69 -1.58 -6.01
C PHE A 212 22.57 -2.11 -6.91
N VAL A 213 22.92 -2.71 -8.05
CA VAL A 213 21.96 -3.22 -9.04
C VAL A 213 22.30 -4.67 -9.37
N LEU A 214 21.43 -5.59 -8.96
CA LEU A 214 21.52 -7.02 -9.26
C LEU A 214 20.68 -7.32 -10.51
N VAL A 215 21.27 -7.95 -11.52
CA VAL A 215 20.58 -8.34 -12.76
C VAL A 215 20.94 -9.76 -13.19
N GLY A 216 19.95 -10.51 -13.66
CA GLY A 216 20.20 -11.75 -14.40
C GLY A 216 20.67 -11.44 -15.82
N ARG A 217 21.59 -12.23 -16.37
CA ARG A 217 22.05 -12.12 -17.76
C ARG A 217 21.81 -13.41 -18.52
N TYR A 218 21.30 -13.29 -19.73
CA TYR A 218 21.11 -14.39 -20.69
C TYR A 218 21.63 -13.99 -22.06
N ASN A 219 22.21 -14.92 -22.81
CA ASN A 219 22.88 -14.60 -24.08
C ASN A 219 22.06 -15.00 -25.30
N THR A 220 21.52 -16.22 -25.31
CA THR A 220 20.99 -16.87 -26.52
C THR A 220 19.63 -17.54 -26.32
N SER A 221 19.23 -17.85 -25.08
CA SER A 221 18.02 -18.60 -24.79
C SER A 221 16.76 -17.83 -25.18
N SER A 222 15.89 -18.48 -25.97
CA SER A 222 14.59 -17.98 -26.38
C SER A 222 13.43 -18.43 -25.48
N LYS A 223 13.73 -18.85 -24.24
CA LYS A 223 12.73 -19.37 -23.28
C LYS A 223 12.73 -18.56 -21.98
N TYR A 224 11.56 -18.47 -21.35
CA TYR A 224 11.44 -18.00 -19.98
C TYR A 224 12.36 -18.79 -19.04
N TRP A 225 12.98 -18.12 -18.07
CA TRP A 225 14.11 -18.67 -17.31
C TRP A 225 13.78 -19.97 -16.57
N THR A 226 12.54 -20.11 -16.05
CA THR A 226 12.14 -21.34 -15.37
C THR A 226 11.98 -22.53 -16.30
N TRP A 227 11.85 -22.31 -17.61
CA TRP A 227 11.73 -23.37 -18.63
C TRP A 227 13.08 -23.79 -19.21
N GLN A 228 14.17 -23.15 -18.81
CA GLN A 228 15.52 -23.48 -19.28
C GLN A 228 16.13 -24.59 -18.43
N HIS A 229 16.79 -25.56 -19.06
CA HIS A 229 17.51 -26.60 -18.34
C HIS A 229 18.88 -26.09 -17.85
N TYR A 230 19.27 -26.47 -16.64
CA TYR A 230 20.62 -26.37 -16.06
C TYR A 230 21.35 -25.01 -16.02
N GLY A 231 20.76 -23.90 -16.50
CA GLY A 231 21.34 -22.56 -16.34
C GLY A 231 22.58 -22.28 -17.17
N GLU A 232 22.78 -23.00 -18.28
CA GLU A 232 23.95 -22.87 -19.15
C GLU A 232 24.09 -21.47 -19.78
N ASP A 233 22.97 -20.87 -20.18
CA ASP A 233 22.93 -19.53 -20.79
C ASP A 233 22.87 -18.38 -19.76
N TRP A 234 22.86 -18.70 -18.46
CA TRP A 234 22.61 -17.75 -17.38
C TRP A 234 23.88 -17.28 -16.66
N ASP A 235 23.92 -16.00 -16.31
CA ASP A 235 24.81 -15.39 -15.33
C ASP A 235 24.01 -14.44 -14.41
N ILE A 236 24.63 -14.02 -13.31
CA ILE A 236 24.06 -13.08 -12.35
C ILE A 236 25.11 -12.04 -11.99
N LEU A 237 24.81 -10.78 -12.27
CA LEU A 237 25.77 -9.68 -12.19
C LEU A 237 25.35 -8.68 -11.12
N MET A 238 26.30 -8.31 -10.27
CA MET A 238 26.15 -7.23 -9.30
C MET A 238 26.95 -6.01 -9.77
N TYR A 239 26.25 -4.90 -9.95
CA TYR A 239 26.84 -3.60 -10.26
C TYR A 239 26.82 -2.73 -9.01
N LYS A 240 27.94 -2.07 -8.72
CA LYS A 240 28.04 -1.03 -7.69
C LYS A 240 28.36 0.29 -8.37
N GLY A 241 27.49 1.28 -8.18
CA GLY A 241 27.65 2.62 -8.70
C GLY A 241 27.75 3.65 -7.59
N THR A 242 28.57 4.68 -7.77
CA THR A 242 28.61 5.85 -6.89
C THR A 242 27.86 7.00 -7.55
N VAL A 243 26.91 7.57 -6.81
CA VAL A 243 26.13 8.73 -7.24
C VAL A 243 26.78 9.99 -6.68
N ILE A 244 27.08 10.94 -7.56
CA ILE A 244 27.64 12.24 -7.18
C ILE A 244 26.63 13.31 -7.57
N LYS A 245 26.20 14.11 -6.58
CA LYS A 245 25.36 15.29 -6.76
C LYS A 245 26.25 16.52 -6.65
N GLU A 246 26.26 17.34 -7.69
CA GLU A 246 27.07 18.56 -7.77
C GLU A 246 26.16 19.75 -8.04
N GLU A 247 26.41 20.86 -7.34
CA GLU A 247 25.77 22.14 -7.61
C GLU A 247 26.83 23.12 -8.11
N LYS A 248 26.62 23.64 -9.32
CA LYS A 248 27.50 24.63 -9.92
C LYS A 248 26.68 25.71 -10.60
N ASP A 249 26.94 26.97 -10.26
CA ASP A 249 26.26 28.14 -10.83
C ASP A 249 24.72 28.08 -10.72
N GLY A 250 24.21 27.52 -9.60
CA GLY A 250 22.78 27.31 -9.35
C GLY A 250 22.14 26.14 -10.14
N ASN A 251 22.93 25.43 -10.97
CA ASN A 251 22.49 24.24 -11.66
C ASN A 251 22.90 22.99 -10.88
N VAL A 252 21.91 22.23 -10.41
CA VAL A 252 22.12 20.98 -9.69
C VAL A 252 22.15 19.83 -10.69
N THR A 253 23.25 19.08 -10.71
CA THR A 253 23.42 17.94 -11.59
C THR A 253 23.78 16.69 -10.80
N ALA A 254 23.51 15.53 -11.37
CA ALA A 254 23.96 14.25 -10.84
C ALA A 254 24.69 13.44 -11.91
N SER A 255 25.57 12.55 -11.47
CA SER A 255 26.21 11.52 -12.29
C SER A 255 26.27 10.19 -11.53
N ILE A 256 26.36 9.09 -12.27
CA ILE A 256 26.49 7.73 -11.72
C ILE A 256 27.68 7.06 -12.41
N THR A 257 28.67 6.64 -11.64
CA THR A 257 29.87 5.94 -12.10
C THR A 257 29.87 4.54 -11.53
N PHE A 258 29.95 3.52 -12.38
CA PHE A 258 29.93 2.12 -11.98
C PHE A 258 31.34 1.53 -11.94
N GLU A 259 31.59 0.71 -10.92
CA GLU A 259 32.74 -0.20 -10.85
C GLU A 259 32.58 -1.35 -11.86
N ALA A 260 33.63 -2.15 -12.06
CA ALA A 260 33.52 -3.39 -12.82
C ALA A 260 32.51 -4.34 -12.13
N PRO A 261 31.59 -4.98 -12.88
CA PRO A 261 30.58 -5.83 -12.28
C PRO A 261 31.18 -7.11 -11.70
N GLN A 262 30.62 -7.56 -10.58
CA GLN A 262 30.92 -8.88 -10.03
C GLN A 262 29.99 -9.92 -10.64
N ASN A 263 30.53 -11.05 -11.10
CA ASN A 263 29.72 -12.21 -11.48
C ASN A 263 29.54 -13.11 -10.25
N LEU A 264 28.30 -13.19 -9.73
CA LEU A 264 27.96 -13.93 -8.51
C LEU A 264 27.54 -15.39 -8.78
N LYS A 265 27.72 -15.90 -10.00
CA LYS A 265 27.33 -17.27 -10.40
C LYS A 265 27.96 -18.34 -9.51
N PHE A 266 29.17 -18.12 -8.99
CA PHE A 266 29.87 -19.06 -8.11
C PHE A 266 29.09 -19.35 -6.80
N LEU A 267 28.26 -18.40 -6.35
CA LEU A 267 27.45 -18.58 -5.13
C LEU A 267 26.37 -19.65 -5.29
N LEU A 268 25.99 -20.03 -6.52
CA LEU A 268 25.01 -21.08 -6.72
C LEU A 268 25.46 -22.40 -6.07
N ALA A 269 26.76 -22.67 -6.04
CA ALA A 269 27.34 -23.86 -5.42
C ALA A 269 27.24 -23.88 -3.88
N THR A 270 26.96 -22.73 -3.25
CA THR A 270 26.81 -22.63 -1.78
C THR A 270 25.35 -22.78 -1.33
N VAL A 271 24.39 -22.81 -2.25
CA VAL A 271 22.97 -22.94 -1.93
C VAL A 271 22.62 -24.41 -1.65
N PRO A 272 22.19 -24.78 -0.44
CA PRO A 272 21.78 -26.16 -0.15
C PRO A 272 20.47 -26.48 -0.88
N SER A 273 20.41 -27.66 -1.52
CA SER A 273 19.33 -28.20 -2.37
C SER A 273 17.94 -27.54 -2.19
N PRO A 274 17.67 -26.40 -2.88
CA PRO A 274 16.46 -25.63 -2.64
C PRO A 274 15.21 -26.41 -3.06
N GLY A 275 14.21 -26.48 -2.17
CA GLY A 275 13.03 -27.33 -2.37
C GLY A 275 13.36 -28.81 -2.56
N GLY A 276 14.50 -29.28 -2.02
CA GLY A 276 14.92 -30.68 -2.06
C GLY A 276 15.76 -31.10 -3.27
N HIS A 277 16.10 -30.19 -4.19
CA HIS A 277 16.84 -30.53 -5.43
C HIS A 277 18.00 -29.57 -5.69
N PRO A 278 19.04 -29.98 -6.46
CA PRO A 278 20.18 -29.13 -6.76
C PRO A 278 19.78 -27.77 -7.37
N PRO A 279 20.43 -26.66 -6.99
CA PRO A 279 20.17 -25.34 -7.56
C PRO A 279 20.65 -25.26 -9.02
N SER A 280 20.02 -24.41 -9.83
CA SER A 280 20.37 -24.25 -11.27
C SER A 280 20.57 -22.80 -11.70
N GLN A 281 19.76 -21.86 -11.20
CA GLN A 281 19.81 -20.44 -11.52
C GLN A 281 19.21 -19.64 -10.36
N PHE A 282 19.54 -18.36 -10.26
CA PHE A 282 18.78 -17.43 -9.43
C PHE A 282 18.71 -16.02 -10.04
N LEU A 283 17.68 -15.27 -9.66
CA LEU A 283 17.49 -13.88 -10.05
C LEU A 283 17.20 -13.03 -8.80
N GLY A 284 17.31 -11.72 -8.94
CA GLY A 284 16.82 -10.80 -7.91
C GLY A 284 15.30 -10.90 -7.72
N GLY A 285 14.82 -10.45 -6.56
CA GLY A 285 13.41 -10.45 -6.19
C GLY A 285 12.55 -9.41 -6.92
N VAL A 286 13.17 -8.52 -7.72
CA VAL A 286 12.58 -7.36 -8.42
C VAL A 286 12.20 -6.21 -7.48
N GLY A 287 12.55 -4.98 -7.86
CA GLY A 287 12.15 -3.78 -7.13
C GLY A 287 13.16 -3.40 -6.04
N ASN A 288 12.72 -3.37 -4.79
CA ASN A 288 13.50 -2.86 -3.65
C ASN A 288 14.11 -3.97 -2.78
N ALA A 289 15.37 -3.75 -2.43
CA ALA A 289 16.11 -4.45 -1.38
C ALA A 289 16.03 -3.68 -0.05
N ALA A 290 16.70 -4.18 0.99
CA ALA A 290 16.80 -3.52 2.29
C ALA A 290 18.27 -3.29 2.69
N VAL A 291 18.50 -2.28 3.52
CA VAL A 291 19.75 -2.11 4.28
C VAL A 291 19.39 -2.11 5.76
N THR A 292 20.02 -2.99 6.53
CA THR A 292 19.77 -3.11 7.97
C THR A 292 20.46 -1.98 8.74
N PRO A 293 20.05 -1.66 9.98
CA PRO A 293 20.68 -0.62 10.79
C PRO A 293 22.18 -0.81 11.06
N ASP A 294 22.64 -2.06 11.15
CA ASP A 294 24.07 -2.43 11.25
C ASP A 294 24.80 -2.41 9.90
N GLY A 295 24.10 -2.08 8.82
CA GLY A 295 24.68 -1.80 7.51
C GLY A 295 24.76 -2.99 6.55
N ALA A 296 24.15 -4.12 6.86
CA ALA A 296 24.08 -5.23 5.91
C ALA A 296 23.15 -4.86 4.74
N ILE A 297 23.61 -5.09 3.50
CA ILE A 297 22.82 -4.91 2.29
C ILE A 297 22.16 -6.24 1.97
N VAL A 298 20.83 -6.28 1.85
CA VAL A 298 20.06 -7.52 1.78
C VAL A 298 19.11 -7.51 0.58
N PHE A 299 19.33 -8.42 -0.36
CA PHE A 299 18.48 -8.70 -1.49
C PHE A 299 17.62 -9.94 -1.22
N SER A 300 16.33 -9.87 -1.53
CA SER A 300 15.57 -11.07 -1.86
C SER A 300 16.02 -11.60 -3.22
N VAL A 301 16.06 -12.93 -3.32
CA VAL A 301 16.37 -13.63 -4.57
C VAL A 301 15.45 -14.82 -4.76
N GLN A 302 15.14 -15.12 -6.01
CA GLN A 302 14.35 -16.27 -6.42
C GLN A 302 15.30 -17.33 -7.00
N VAL A 303 15.39 -18.49 -6.36
CA VAL A 303 16.31 -19.57 -6.70
C VAL A 303 15.54 -20.72 -7.30
N LYS A 304 15.97 -21.16 -8.49
CA LYS A 304 15.38 -22.30 -9.19
C LYS A 304 16.23 -23.55 -9.05
N ASN A 305 15.60 -24.68 -8.77
CA ASN A 305 16.28 -25.98 -8.74
C ASN A 305 16.18 -26.73 -10.09
N THR A 306 16.84 -27.89 -10.20
CA THR A 306 16.86 -28.72 -11.41
C THR A 306 15.51 -29.32 -11.78
N TRP A 307 14.53 -29.29 -10.88
CA TRP A 307 13.14 -29.72 -11.12
C TRP A 307 12.23 -28.55 -11.53
N ASN A 308 12.80 -27.37 -11.79
CA ASN A 308 12.10 -26.13 -12.14
C ASN A 308 11.18 -25.56 -11.04
N HIS A 309 11.31 -26.05 -9.81
CA HIS A 309 10.69 -25.40 -8.66
C HIS A 309 11.48 -24.15 -8.28
N VAL A 310 10.78 -23.14 -7.77
CA VAL A 310 11.37 -21.87 -7.33
C VAL A 310 11.06 -21.65 -5.86
N VAL A 311 12.08 -21.22 -5.12
CA VAL A 311 11.99 -20.75 -3.73
C VAL A 311 12.59 -19.35 -3.63
N GLY A 312 12.15 -18.57 -2.65
CA GLY A 312 12.81 -17.34 -2.20
C GLY A 312 13.91 -17.64 -1.17
N LYS A 313 15.04 -16.93 -1.28
CA LYS A 313 16.12 -16.86 -0.28
C LYS A 313 16.56 -15.40 -0.10
N LEU A 314 17.44 -15.16 0.86
CA LEU A 314 18.13 -13.88 1.02
C LEU A 314 19.59 -13.99 0.60
N LEU A 315 20.04 -12.99 -0.16
CA LEU A 315 21.43 -12.76 -0.54
C LEU A 315 21.88 -11.46 0.13
N TYR A 316 22.96 -11.49 0.92
CA TYR A 316 23.38 -10.34 1.70
C TYR A 316 24.89 -10.08 1.63
N SER A 317 25.28 -8.85 1.93
CA SER A 317 26.67 -8.42 2.12
C SER A 317 26.78 -7.58 3.39
N THR A 318 27.76 -7.90 4.25
CA THR A 318 28.09 -7.17 5.47
C THR A 318 29.37 -6.34 5.35
N ASP A 319 29.94 -6.24 4.14
CA ASP A 319 31.24 -5.63 3.88
C ASP A 319 31.21 -4.62 2.70
N ASP A 320 30.08 -3.93 2.55
CA ASP A 320 29.83 -2.91 1.51
C ASP A 320 29.87 -3.45 0.07
N GLY A 321 29.37 -4.68 -0.10
CA GLY A 321 29.23 -5.36 -1.38
C GLY A 321 30.50 -5.98 -1.92
N LYS A 322 31.54 -6.20 -1.09
CA LYS A 322 32.79 -6.86 -1.50
C LYS A 322 32.61 -8.37 -1.59
N THR A 323 31.89 -8.96 -0.63
CA THR A 323 31.51 -10.36 -0.62
C THR A 323 30.01 -10.53 -0.38
N TRP A 324 29.46 -11.64 -0.85
CA TRP A 324 28.03 -11.94 -0.82
C TRP A 324 27.79 -13.35 -0.29
N HIS A 325 26.73 -13.50 0.51
CA HIS A 325 26.38 -14.76 1.17
C HIS A 325 24.89 -15.04 1.07
N PHE A 326 24.51 -16.32 1.04
CA PHE A 326 23.12 -16.75 1.15
C PHE A 326 22.77 -17.05 2.61
N GLY A 327 21.58 -16.63 3.04
CA GLY A 327 20.97 -17.19 4.25
C GLY A 327 20.62 -18.67 4.05
N ALA A 328 20.75 -19.48 5.11
CA ALA A 328 20.48 -20.91 5.04
C ALA A 328 19.00 -21.23 4.74
N GLY A 329 18.08 -20.44 5.30
CA GLY A 329 16.64 -20.63 5.18
C GLY A 329 16.10 -20.37 3.78
N GLU A 330 14.89 -20.87 3.53
CA GLU A 330 14.17 -20.64 2.28
C GLU A 330 12.66 -20.59 2.52
N THR A 331 11.95 -19.93 1.60
CA THR A 331 10.50 -20.01 1.54
C THR A 331 10.05 -21.35 0.95
N PRO A 332 8.81 -21.80 1.18
CA PRO A 332 8.24 -22.95 0.45
C PRO A 332 8.23 -22.75 -1.08
N VAL A 333 8.26 -23.86 -1.80
CA VAL A 333 8.16 -23.92 -3.27
C VAL A 333 6.94 -23.15 -3.76
N GLY A 334 7.15 -22.33 -4.79
CA GLY A 334 6.14 -21.47 -5.40
C GLY A 334 6.21 -20.02 -4.95
N SER A 335 7.14 -19.65 -4.05
CA SER A 335 7.43 -18.25 -3.74
C SER A 335 8.54 -17.74 -4.66
N THR A 336 8.34 -16.57 -5.26
CA THR A 336 9.17 -16.07 -6.37
C THR A 336 9.65 -14.63 -6.09
N GLU A 337 9.32 -13.68 -6.95
CA GLU A 337 9.61 -12.24 -6.78
C GLU A 337 9.16 -11.76 -5.40
N SER A 338 10.01 -11.01 -4.71
CA SER A 338 9.73 -10.53 -3.37
C SER A 338 10.45 -9.22 -3.10
N SER A 339 9.83 -8.36 -2.31
CA SER A 339 10.48 -7.17 -1.75
C SER A 339 10.92 -7.45 -0.31
N VAL A 340 12.00 -6.83 0.14
CA VAL A 340 12.48 -6.91 1.52
C VAL A 340 12.41 -5.56 2.19
N VAL A 341 11.96 -5.53 3.44
CA VAL A 341 11.87 -4.31 4.25
C VAL A 341 12.37 -4.57 5.68
N TRP A 342 13.04 -3.60 6.28
CA TRP A 342 13.38 -3.63 7.70
C TRP A 342 12.19 -3.16 8.53
N TRP A 343 11.78 -3.96 9.51
CA TRP A 343 10.57 -3.74 10.30
C TRP A 343 10.72 -4.29 11.72
N LYS A 344 10.71 -3.42 12.75
CA LYS A 344 10.76 -3.82 14.18
C LYS A 344 11.84 -4.88 14.47
N ASP A 345 13.10 -4.55 14.17
CA ASP A 345 14.30 -5.36 14.44
C ASP A 345 14.40 -6.71 13.68
N ARG A 346 13.74 -6.77 12.53
CA ARG A 346 13.75 -7.94 11.65
C ARG A 346 13.53 -7.52 10.21
N LEU A 347 13.88 -8.41 9.29
CA LEU A 347 13.55 -8.28 7.88
C LEU A 347 12.20 -8.97 7.63
N LEU A 348 11.34 -8.32 6.87
CA LEU A 348 10.15 -8.93 6.28
C LEU A 348 10.33 -9.13 4.78
N VAL A 349 10.08 -10.35 4.32
CA VAL A 349 10.12 -10.74 2.90
C VAL A 349 8.69 -10.90 2.41
N ASN A 350 8.22 -9.97 1.58
CA ASN A 350 6.87 -9.98 1.04
C ASN A 350 6.86 -10.62 -0.36
N ALA A 351 6.52 -11.91 -0.44
CA ALA A 351 6.70 -12.72 -1.64
C ALA A 351 5.44 -12.90 -2.49
N ARG A 352 5.63 -12.72 -3.81
CA ARG A 352 4.75 -13.21 -4.85
C ARG A 352 4.75 -14.73 -4.78
N THR A 353 3.59 -15.33 -5.00
CA THR A 353 3.42 -16.76 -5.05
C THR A 353 2.90 -17.22 -6.41
N ALA A 354 3.03 -18.52 -6.67
CA ALA A 354 2.42 -19.20 -7.80
C ALA A 354 0.89 -19.08 -7.76
N GLU A 355 0.27 -19.19 -8.92
CA GLU A 355 -1.18 -19.01 -9.14
C GLU A 355 -2.04 -19.84 -8.18
N TYR A 356 -1.69 -21.13 -8.01
CA TYR A 356 -2.41 -22.08 -7.15
C TYR A 356 -2.32 -21.76 -5.64
N VAL A 357 -1.40 -20.89 -5.22
CA VAL A 357 -1.31 -20.47 -3.81
C VAL A 357 -2.36 -19.41 -3.50
N GLY A 358 -2.71 -18.54 -4.45
CA GLY A 358 -3.82 -17.60 -4.29
C GLY A 358 -3.53 -16.28 -3.56
N TYR A 359 -2.39 -16.17 -2.90
CA TYR A 359 -2.08 -15.04 -2.01
C TYR A 359 -0.60 -14.84 -1.79
N ARG A 360 -0.22 -13.62 -1.41
CA ARG A 360 1.17 -13.33 -1.03
C ARG A 360 1.52 -13.99 0.29
N ARG A 361 2.75 -14.46 0.41
CA ARG A 361 3.29 -14.97 1.68
C ARG A 361 4.31 -13.98 2.21
N VAL A 362 4.24 -13.69 3.50
CA VAL A 362 5.18 -12.79 4.18
C VAL A 362 6.01 -13.62 5.16
N PHE A 363 7.33 -13.48 5.10
CA PHE A 363 8.26 -14.18 5.99
C PHE A 363 9.04 -13.19 6.83
N GLU A 364 9.43 -13.59 8.04
CA GLU A 364 10.23 -12.81 8.97
C GLU A 364 11.55 -13.51 9.31
N THR A 365 12.62 -12.72 9.47
CA THR A 365 13.94 -13.20 9.89
C THR A 365 14.71 -12.11 10.64
N SER A 366 15.39 -12.51 11.71
CA SER A 366 16.31 -11.65 12.49
C SER A 366 17.77 -12.08 12.34
N ASP A 367 18.05 -13.05 11.47
CA ASP A 367 19.37 -13.71 11.32
C ASP A 367 19.84 -13.73 9.86
N LEU A 368 19.49 -12.68 9.10
CA LEU A 368 19.81 -12.50 7.67
C LEU A 368 19.35 -13.66 6.77
N GLY A 369 18.27 -14.33 7.16
CA GLY A 369 17.64 -15.40 6.39
C GLY A 369 18.18 -16.81 6.68
N ASN A 370 18.92 -17.01 7.78
CA ASN A 370 19.25 -18.37 8.23
C ASN A 370 18.01 -19.13 8.68
N THR A 371 17.05 -18.43 9.29
CA THR A 371 15.70 -18.90 9.52
C THR A 371 14.70 -17.97 8.85
N LEU A 372 13.73 -18.54 8.14
CA LEU A 372 12.60 -17.80 7.56
C LEU A 372 11.30 -18.37 8.10
N LYS A 373 10.61 -17.59 8.93
CA LYS A 373 9.32 -17.98 9.52
C LYS A 373 8.19 -17.27 8.78
N GLU A 374 7.13 -17.98 8.41
CA GLU A 374 5.97 -17.34 7.81
C GLU A 374 5.24 -16.48 8.87
N SER A 375 5.00 -15.20 8.57
CA SER A 375 4.36 -14.24 9.47
C SER A 375 2.82 -14.37 9.44
N ILE A 376 2.33 -15.56 9.79
CA ILE A 376 0.91 -15.93 9.78
C ILE A 376 0.10 -15.10 10.79
N SER A 377 0.75 -14.65 11.87
CA SER A 377 0.13 -13.84 12.92
C SER A 377 -0.19 -12.40 12.54
N THR A 378 0.28 -11.93 11.37
CA THR A 378 0.15 -10.53 10.98
C THR A 378 -0.25 -10.40 9.50
N LEU A 379 0.72 -10.48 8.58
CA LEU A 379 0.57 -10.01 7.20
C LEU A 379 0.55 -11.12 6.16
N SER A 380 1.03 -12.32 6.49
CA SER A 380 1.05 -13.40 5.50
C SER A 380 -0.37 -13.77 5.10
N ARG A 381 -0.58 -14.03 3.80
CA ARG A 381 -1.85 -14.48 3.21
C ARG A 381 -2.99 -13.45 3.26
N VAL A 382 -2.71 -12.24 3.73
CA VAL A 382 -3.68 -11.13 3.74
C VAL A 382 -4.04 -10.72 2.31
N ILE A 383 -3.05 -10.34 1.49
CA ILE A 383 -3.30 -9.81 0.13
C ILE A 383 -3.41 -10.97 -0.88
N GLY A 384 -4.57 -11.08 -1.53
CA GLY A 384 -4.86 -12.08 -2.56
C GLY A 384 -4.36 -11.68 -3.95
N ASN A 385 -4.04 -12.66 -4.80
CA ASN A 385 -3.53 -12.41 -6.16
C ASN A 385 -4.62 -12.02 -7.18
N SER A 386 -5.89 -12.25 -6.85
CA SER A 386 -7.09 -11.99 -7.66
C SER A 386 -8.35 -12.16 -6.80
N PRO A 387 -9.53 -11.71 -7.27
CA PRO A 387 -10.79 -11.86 -6.52
C PRO A 387 -11.07 -13.28 -6.00
N LEU A 388 -10.81 -14.29 -6.84
CA LEU A 388 -11.00 -15.71 -6.51
C LEU A 388 -9.73 -16.40 -5.97
N ARG A 389 -8.65 -15.64 -5.74
CA ARG A 389 -7.36 -16.16 -5.24
C ARG A 389 -6.83 -17.32 -6.07
N ASN A 390 -6.88 -17.22 -7.41
CA ASN A 390 -6.53 -18.30 -8.33
C ASN A 390 -5.88 -17.84 -9.64
N GLN A 391 -5.31 -16.63 -9.70
CA GLN A 391 -4.65 -16.07 -10.89
C GLN A 391 -3.16 -15.78 -10.63
N PRO A 392 -2.33 -15.51 -11.65
CA PRO A 392 -0.93 -15.16 -11.42
C PRO A 392 -0.76 -13.95 -10.49
N GLY A 393 0.08 -14.10 -9.46
CA GLY A 393 0.52 -12.96 -8.64
C GLY A 393 1.38 -11.96 -9.42
N SER A 394 1.80 -10.88 -8.76
CA SER A 394 2.63 -9.83 -9.36
C SER A 394 3.82 -9.47 -8.48
N SER A 395 4.85 -8.86 -9.09
CA SER A 395 5.81 -8.08 -8.34
C SER A 395 5.14 -6.80 -7.84
N GLY A 396 5.56 -6.34 -6.68
CA GLY A 396 5.16 -5.05 -6.14
C GLY A 396 6.06 -4.72 -4.95
N SER A 397 5.90 -3.51 -4.44
CA SER A 397 6.86 -2.94 -3.48
C SER A 397 6.29 -2.88 -2.08
N ALA A 398 7.14 -3.16 -1.10
CA ALA A 398 6.90 -2.90 0.31
C ALA A 398 8.03 -2.01 0.87
N ILE A 399 7.67 -0.93 1.54
CA ILE A 399 8.59 0.00 2.20
C ILE A 399 8.11 0.29 3.62
N SER A 400 9.04 0.60 4.53
CA SER A 400 8.74 1.10 5.88
C SER A 400 9.04 2.59 5.95
N ILE A 401 8.15 3.33 6.60
CA ILE A 401 8.24 4.78 6.77
C ILE A 401 7.73 5.17 8.15
N THR A 402 8.19 6.32 8.65
CA THR A 402 7.64 6.92 9.87
C THR A 402 6.71 8.06 9.49
N VAL A 403 5.45 7.98 9.91
CA VAL A 403 4.44 9.01 9.66
C VAL A 403 3.88 9.49 10.98
N GLU A 404 3.93 10.80 11.24
CA GLU A 404 3.43 11.38 12.49
C GLU A 404 4.02 10.69 13.74
N GLY A 405 5.28 10.24 13.66
CA GLY A 405 5.99 9.52 14.74
C GLY A 405 5.55 8.06 14.95
N MET A 406 4.79 7.46 14.04
CA MET A 406 4.46 6.03 14.04
C MET A 406 5.11 5.34 12.84
N ASP A 407 5.80 4.25 13.08
CA ASP A 407 6.34 3.40 12.02
C ASP A 407 5.21 2.59 11.38
N VAL A 408 5.16 2.64 10.05
CA VAL A 408 4.17 1.94 9.23
C VAL A 408 4.85 1.34 8.00
N MET A 409 4.21 0.35 7.40
CA MET A 409 4.57 -0.19 6.10
C MET A 409 3.52 0.18 5.06
N LEU A 410 4.03 0.46 3.85
CA LEU A 410 3.22 0.63 2.65
C LEU A 410 3.47 -0.54 1.72
N ILE A 411 2.41 -1.10 1.13
CA ILE A 411 2.49 -2.23 0.20
C ILE A 411 1.69 -1.89 -1.06
N SER A 412 2.29 -2.07 -2.24
CA SER A 412 1.62 -1.89 -3.53
C SER A 412 1.38 -3.23 -4.23
N GLN A 413 0.14 -3.52 -4.63
CA GLN A 413 -0.25 -4.75 -5.34
C GLN A 413 -1.50 -4.54 -6.21
N PRO A 414 -1.57 -5.13 -7.42
CA PRO A 414 -2.78 -5.09 -8.26
C PRO A 414 -3.90 -5.99 -7.72
N LYS A 415 -5.16 -5.59 -7.95
CA LYS A 415 -6.32 -6.44 -7.67
C LYS A 415 -6.45 -7.59 -8.67
N ASN A 416 -6.06 -7.36 -9.93
CA ASN A 416 -6.15 -8.34 -11.00
C ASN A 416 -7.58 -8.89 -11.21
N GLU A 417 -8.57 -7.99 -11.32
CA GLU A 417 -9.97 -8.37 -11.51
C GLU A 417 -10.23 -8.93 -12.92
N LYS A 418 -9.46 -8.48 -13.92
CA LYS A 418 -9.50 -9.02 -15.29
C LYS A 418 -8.84 -10.39 -15.41
N GLY A 419 -8.07 -10.80 -14.39
CA GLY A 419 -7.37 -12.08 -14.34
C GLY A 419 -6.18 -12.22 -15.27
N SER A 420 -5.58 -13.41 -15.24
CA SER A 420 -4.33 -13.76 -15.94
C SER A 420 -3.21 -12.75 -15.61
N PHE A 421 -2.46 -12.30 -16.61
CA PHE A 421 -1.39 -11.32 -16.49
C PHE A 421 -1.87 -9.88 -16.78
N SER A 422 -3.17 -9.61 -16.68
CA SER A 422 -3.73 -8.25 -16.82
C SER A 422 -3.31 -7.39 -15.65
N ARG A 423 -3.53 -7.88 -14.41
CA ARG A 423 -3.06 -7.28 -13.16
C ARG A 423 -3.45 -5.80 -13.05
N ASP A 424 -4.71 -5.55 -13.30
CA ASP A 424 -5.38 -4.26 -13.23
C ASP A 424 -5.59 -3.75 -11.80
N HIS A 425 -5.92 -2.46 -11.70
CA HIS A 425 -6.25 -1.74 -10.47
C HIS A 425 -5.15 -1.87 -9.39
N LEU A 426 -3.98 -1.27 -9.63
CA LEU A 426 -2.87 -1.22 -8.66
C LEU A 426 -3.29 -0.51 -7.38
N GLN A 427 -3.27 -1.19 -6.24
CA GLN A 427 -3.67 -0.67 -4.93
C GLN A 427 -2.48 -0.33 -4.04
N LEU A 428 -2.73 0.55 -3.07
CA LEU A 428 -1.85 0.88 -1.96
C LEU A 428 -2.49 0.47 -0.64
N TRP A 429 -1.72 -0.25 0.17
CA TRP A 429 -2.08 -0.70 1.51
C TRP A 429 -1.19 -0.03 2.55
N LEU A 430 -1.75 0.26 3.72
CA LEU A 430 -1.07 0.80 4.90
C LEU A 430 -1.21 -0.19 6.06
N THR A 431 -0.14 -0.47 6.78
CA THR A 431 -0.19 -1.31 7.98
C THR A 431 0.83 -0.90 9.03
N ASP A 432 0.51 -1.07 10.31
CA ASP A 432 1.44 -0.93 11.44
C ASP A 432 1.92 -2.29 11.99
N GLY A 433 1.78 -3.35 11.19
CA GLY A 433 2.05 -4.74 11.56
C GLY A 433 0.88 -5.45 12.23
N THR A 434 -0.23 -4.75 12.52
CA THR A 434 -1.44 -5.32 13.12
C THR A 434 -2.66 -4.96 12.27
N ARG A 435 -2.94 -3.66 12.12
CA ARG A 435 -4.05 -3.10 11.35
C ARG A 435 -3.65 -3.03 9.88
N VAL A 436 -4.58 -3.32 8.97
CA VAL A 436 -4.32 -3.28 7.52
C VAL A 436 -5.40 -2.45 6.84
N PHE A 437 -5.04 -1.24 6.41
CA PHE A 437 -5.92 -0.27 5.77
C PHE A 437 -5.68 -0.23 4.25
N LEU A 438 -6.77 -0.24 3.47
CA LEU A 438 -6.69 -0.01 2.02
C LEU A 438 -6.71 1.50 1.79
N VAL A 439 -5.57 2.08 1.40
CA VAL A 439 -5.47 3.51 1.06
C VAL A 439 -6.29 3.82 -0.19
N GLY A 440 -6.23 2.93 -1.17
CA GLY A 440 -6.98 3.01 -2.41
C GLY A 440 -6.11 2.70 -3.62
N GLN A 441 -6.60 3.09 -4.79
CA GLN A 441 -5.98 2.75 -6.06
C GLN A 441 -4.96 3.79 -6.52
N ILE A 442 -3.75 3.33 -6.86
CA ILE A 442 -2.70 4.14 -7.49
C ILE A 442 -2.95 4.28 -9.00
N SER A 443 -3.26 3.19 -9.73
CA SER A 443 -3.49 3.25 -11.18
C SER A 443 -4.78 3.99 -11.53
N GLN A 444 -4.96 4.43 -12.78
CA GLN A 444 -6.21 5.09 -13.20
C GLN A 444 -7.21 4.07 -13.76
N GLY A 445 -8.49 4.27 -13.45
CA GLY A 445 -9.58 3.46 -14.02
C GLY A 445 -9.29 1.96 -13.92
N ASP A 446 -9.45 1.26 -15.04
CA ASP A 446 -9.22 -0.17 -15.18
C ASP A 446 -7.85 -0.50 -15.80
N ASP A 447 -6.87 0.42 -15.70
CA ASP A 447 -5.53 0.22 -16.25
C ASP A 447 -4.90 -1.09 -15.75
N ASN A 448 -4.35 -1.86 -16.69
CA ASN A 448 -3.49 -3.00 -16.38
C ASN A 448 -2.16 -2.47 -15.82
N SER A 449 -1.93 -2.65 -14.51
CA SER A 449 -0.80 -2.05 -13.80
C SER A 449 -0.02 -3.07 -12.98
N PRO A 450 0.71 -3.97 -13.65
CA PRO A 450 1.27 -5.16 -13.02
C PRO A 450 2.36 -4.85 -11.99
N TYR A 451 3.49 -4.24 -12.39
CA TYR A 451 4.66 -4.07 -11.50
C TYR A 451 4.75 -2.62 -11.03
N SER A 452 5.21 -2.44 -9.79
CA SER A 452 5.32 -1.14 -9.12
C SER A 452 6.51 -1.07 -8.18
N SER A 453 6.98 0.16 -7.93
CA SER A 453 8.00 0.49 -6.95
C SER A 453 7.60 1.77 -6.20
N LEU A 454 7.56 1.69 -4.87
CA LEU A 454 7.27 2.82 -3.99
C LEU A 454 8.57 3.50 -3.56
N LEU A 455 8.54 4.82 -3.43
CA LEU A 455 9.62 5.61 -2.84
C LEU A 455 9.03 6.63 -1.88
N TYR A 456 9.52 6.64 -0.64
CA TYR A 456 9.32 7.74 0.30
C TYR A 456 10.65 8.46 0.48
N THR A 457 10.67 9.74 0.12
CA THR A 457 11.90 10.53 0.09
C THR A 457 12.20 11.18 1.42
N SER A 458 13.45 11.56 1.61
CA SER A 458 13.95 12.27 2.79
C SER A 458 13.22 13.60 3.06
N ASP A 459 12.65 14.24 2.03
CA ASP A 459 11.82 15.46 2.12
C ASP A 459 10.33 15.18 2.40
N GLY A 460 9.95 13.93 2.68
CA GLY A 460 8.61 13.56 3.14
C GLY A 460 7.57 13.40 2.02
N LYS A 461 8.00 13.18 0.77
CA LYS A 461 7.11 12.94 -0.38
C LYS A 461 7.02 11.46 -0.70
N LEU A 462 5.82 11.02 -1.08
CA LEU A 462 5.54 9.64 -1.46
C LEU A 462 5.33 9.55 -2.98
N TYR A 463 6.03 8.62 -3.62
CA TYR A 463 5.96 8.36 -5.05
C TYR A 463 5.70 6.89 -5.35
N CYS A 464 5.19 6.62 -6.54
CA CYS A 464 5.15 5.28 -7.12
C CYS A 464 5.54 5.31 -8.60
N LEU A 465 6.55 4.54 -8.98
CA LEU A 465 6.72 4.13 -10.37
C LEU A 465 5.89 2.87 -10.62
N TYR A 466 5.08 2.86 -11.68
CA TYR A 466 4.28 1.68 -12.01
C TYR A 466 4.10 1.49 -13.51
N GLU A 467 3.91 0.24 -13.94
CA GLU A 467 3.63 -0.10 -15.33
C GLU A 467 2.17 0.23 -15.71
N GLN A 468 1.95 0.65 -16.94
CA GLN A 468 0.67 0.58 -17.64
C GLN A 468 0.85 -0.32 -18.85
N LYS A 469 -0.03 -1.31 -19.01
CA LYS A 469 0.00 -2.26 -20.11
C LYS A 469 -1.22 -2.11 -21.03
N ILE A 470 -0.97 -1.71 -22.27
CA ILE A 470 -1.99 -1.64 -23.32
C ILE A 470 -1.59 -2.59 -24.44
N GLU A 471 -2.36 -3.67 -24.63
CA GLU A 471 -2.18 -4.62 -25.74
C GLU A 471 -0.71 -5.11 -25.86
N GLU A 472 -0.15 -5.51 -24.71
CA GLU A 472 1.22 -5.99 -24.54
C GLU A 472 2.33 -4.95 -24.85
N VAL A 473 2.02 -3.66 -24.73
CA VAL A 473 3.00 -2.58 -24.77
C VAL A 473 3.00 -1.87 -23.41
N PHE A 474 4.19 -1.68 -22.84
CA PHE A 474 4.36 -1.21 -21.48
C PHE A 474 5.01 0.17 -21.41
N THR A 475 4.36 1.06 -20.67
CA THR A 475 4.83 2.40 -20.31
C THR A 475 4.96 2.47 -18.79
N ILE A 476 5.99 3.14 -18.28
CA ILE A 476 6.13 3.39 -16.84
C ILE A 476 5.65 4.81 -16.54
N TYR A 477 4.75 4.94 -15.56
CA TYR A 477 4.27 6.21 -15.03
C TYR A 477 4.93 6.51 -13.69
N LEU A 478 5.10 7.80 -13.41
CA LEU A 478 5.44 8.33 -12.09
C LEU A 478 4.17 8.94 -11.47
N ALA A 479 3.71 8.36 -10.37
CA ALA A 479 2.68 8.94 -9.53
C ALA A 479 3.30 9.68 -8.35
N ARG A 480 2.86 10.93 -8.11
CA ARG A 480 3.18 11.69 -6.90
C ARG A 480 2.00 11.56 -5.95
N LEU A 481 2.10 10.71 -4.93
CA LEU A 481 0.99 10.20 -4.12
C LEU A 481 0.56 11.18 -3.00
N VAL A 482 0.19 12.40 -3.37
CA VAL A 482 -0.07 13.50 -2.44
C VAL A 482 -1.37 13.29 -1.66
N ASP A 483 -2.46 12.93 -2.34
CA ASP A 483 -3.76 12.72 -1.68
C ASP A 483 -3.77 11.42 -0.87
N GLU A 484 -3.10 10.38 -1.36
CA GLU A 484 -2.87 9.14 -0.62
C GLU A 484 -2.04 9.40 0.63
N MET A 485 -0.99 10.22 0.58
CA MET A 485 -0.20 10.58 1.76
C MET A 485 -1.00 11.39 2.78
N LYS A 486 -1.89 12.31 2.35
CA LYS A 486 -2.82 12.99 3.25
C LYS A 486 -3.76 11.99 3.94
N MET A 487 -4.24 10.98 3.22
CA MET A 487 -5.08 9.92 3.78
C MET A 487 -4.30 9.08 4.81
N ILE A 488 -3.08 8.66 4.47
CA ILE A 488 -2.19 7.92 5.37
C ILE A 488 -1.99 8.69 6.67
N LYS A 489 -1.64 9.98 6.61
CA LYS A 489 -1.48 10.82 7.80
C LYS A 489 -2.74 10.86 8.67
N ARG A 490 -3.92 11.03 8.06
CA ARG A 490 -5.21 11.04 8.78
C ARG A 490 -5.48 9.72 9.49
N VAL A 491 -5.24 8.59 8.82
CA VAL A 491 -5.46 7.25 9.38
C VAL A 491 -4.46 6.96 10.50
N VAL A 492 -3.19 7.33 10.34
CA VAL A 492 -2.17 7.17 11.39
C VAL A 492 -2.49 8.03 12.63
N LEU A 493 -2.90 9.29 12.44
CA LEU A 493 -3.35 10.13 13.55
C LEU A 493 -4.57 9.56 14.26
N LEU A 494 -5.52 8.99 13.51
CA LEU A 494 -6.68 8.29 14.07
C LEU A 494 -6.26 7.08 14.92
N TRP A 495 -5.36 6.24 14.40
CA TRP A 495 -4.83 5.08 15.14
C TRP A 495 -4.14 5.51 16.44
N LYS A 496 -3.28 6.54 16.38
CA LYS A 496 -2.62 7.10 17.57
C LYS A 496 -3.62 7.67 18.58
N ALA A 497 -4.61 8.43 18.12
CA ALA A 497 -5.64 9.02 18.98
C ALA A 497 -6.49 7.94 19.66
N GLN A 498 -6.86 6.89 18.91
CA GLN A 498 -7.63 5.77 19.45
C GLN A 498 -6.80 4.96 20.45
N ASP A 499 -5.54 4.64 20.12
CA ASP A 499 -4.67 3.90 21.03
C ASP A 499 -4.37 4.69 22.32
N ALA A 500 -4.10 6.00 22.21
CA ALA A 500 -3.87 6.86 23.36
C ALA A 500 -5.11 6.97 24.27
N LEU A 501 -6.31 7.03 23.66
CA LEU A 501 -7.57 7.05 24.38
C LEU A 501 -7.77 5.77 25.21
N LEU A 502 -7.57 4.60 24.60
CA LEU A 502 -7.74 3.30 25.25
C LEU A 502 -6.71 3.06 26.36
N VAL A 503 -5.47 3.53 26.19
CA VAL A 503 -4.42 3.40 27.21
C VAL A 503 -4.62 4.40 28.37
N GLY A 504 -5.08 5.62 28.08
CA GLY A 504 -5.14 6.72 29.03
C GLY A 504 -6.45 6.86 29.80
N ASP A 505 -7.60 6.60 29.18
CA ASP A 505 -8.89 6.62 29.85
C ASP A 505 -9.00 5.34 30.68
N CYS A 506 -8.90 5.47 31.99
CA CYS A 506 -9.09 4.34 32.88
C CYS A 506 -9.79 4.78 34.17
N LEU A 507 -10.58 3.87 34.74
CA LEU A 507 -11.31 4.15 35.97
C LEU A 507 -10.34 4.04 37.15
N SER A 508 -9.91 5.18 37.70
CA SER A 508 -9.14 5.21 38.94
C SER A 508 -9.92 4.48 40.03
N SER A 509 -9.37 3.37 40.51
CA SER A 509 -9.89 2.68 41.69
C SER A 509 -9.90 3.67 42.86
N VAL A 510 -11.09 3.92 43.42
CA VAL A 510 -11.28 4.77 44.59
C VAL A 510 -10.35 4.28 45.72
N GLY A 511 -9.29 5.04 46.02
CA GLY A 511 -8.41 4.83 47.18
C GLY A 511 -7.02 4.21 46.94
N GLY A 512 -6.55 4.02 45.70
CA GLY A 512 -5.22 3.42 45.43
C GLY A 512 -4.18 4.40 44.84
N THR A 513 -2.99 4.49 45.42
CA THR A 513 -1.82 5.27 44.95
C THR A 513 -1.11 4.71 43.70
N ARG A 514 -1.70 3.73 43.01
CA ARG A 514 -1.09 3.10 41.83
C ARG A 514 -1.54 3.80 40.53
N PRO A 515 -0.64 4.03 39.57
CA PRO A 515 -1.01 4.54 38.25
C PRO A 515 -1.99 3.56 37.60
N CYS A 516 -3.14 4.09 37.21
CA CYS A 516 -4.21 3.35 36.59
C CYS A 516 -3.76 2.84 35.20
N LYS A 517 -4.04 1.58 34.88
CA LYS A 517 -3.70 0.95 33.60
C LYS A 517 -4.96 0.85 32.75
N GLY A 518 -4.93 1.44 31.56
CA GLY A 518 -6.01 1.34 30.58
C GLY A 518 -6.04 0.00 29.86
N ILE A 519 -6.72 0.01 28.71
CA ILE A 519 -6.93 -1.15 27.85
C ILE A 519 -5.66 -1.44 27.06
N PRO A 520 -5.19 -2.71 26.98
CA PRO A 520 -4.04 -3.06 26.16
C PRO A 520 -4.37 -2.83 24.68
N VAL A 521 -3.52 -2.06 23.99
CA VAL A 521 -3.66 -1.74 22.55
C VAL A 521 -2.66 -2.48 21.67
N GLY A 522 -1.63 -3.07 22.28
CA GLY A 522 -0.70 -3.94 21.56
C GLY A 522 -1.47 -5.09 20.94
N ASP A 523 -1.36 -5.22 19.62
CA ASP A 523 -2.00 -6.28 18.82
C ASP A 523 -3.54 -6.14 18.70
N LEU A 524 -4.11 -4.95 18.96
CA LEU A 524 -5.52 -4.65 18.72
C LEU A 524 -5.77 -4.34 17.22
N ALA A 525 -6.43 -5.25 16.52
CA ALA A 525 -6.63 -5.22 15.07
C ALA A 525 -7.93 -4.54 14.62
N GLY A 526 -8.92 -4.43 15.51
CA GLY A 526 -10.18 -3.77 15.22
C GLY A 526 -10.99 -3.49 16.48
N LEU A 527 -11.85 -2.47 16.41
CA LEU A 527 -12.75 -2.12 17.50
C LEU A 527 -14.07 -1.58 16.92
N LEU A 528 -15.17 -2.20 17.31
CA LEU A 528 -16.54 -1.74 17.04
C LEU A 528 -17.07 -1.10 18.33
N THR A 529 -17.50 0.17 18.27
CA THR A 529 -18.14 0.87 19.39
C THR A 529 -18.88 2.12 18.89
N GLY A 530 -19.83 2.61 19.66
CA GLY A 530 -20.74 3.67 19.22
C GLY A 530 -21.82 3.15 18.28
N PRO A 531 -22.66 4.03 17.73
CA PRO A 531 -23.83 3.62 16.96
C PRO A 531 -23.42 3.00 15.61
N ALA A 532 -24.19 1.99 15.19
CA ALA A 532 -24.16 1.55 13.79
C ALA A 532 -24.80 2.61 12.87
N VAL A 533 -24.54 2.49 11.57
CA VAL A 533 -25.04 3.37 10.52
C VAL A 533 -25.73 2.50 9.47
N GLY A 534 -27.05 2.38 9.58
CA GLY A 534 -27.82 1.46 8.74
C GLY A 534 -27.41 0.00 9.00
N HIS A 535 -27.00 -0.73 7.97
CA HIS A 535 -26.58 -2.13 8.09
C HIS A 535 -25.09 -2.32 8.39
N VAL A 536 -24.39 -1.26 8.80
CA VAL A 536 -22.94 -1.27 8.99
C VAL A 536 -22.59 -0.80 10.39
N TRP A 537 -21.80 -1.59 11.14
CA TRP A 537 -21.13 -1.12 12.35
C TRP A 537 -19.69 -0.74 12.00
N PRO A 538 -19.34 0.55 12.00
CA PRO A 538 -18.01 0.97 11.56
C PRO A 538 -16.90 0.53 12.52
N ASP A 539 -15.79 0.06 11.98
CA ASP A 539 -14.55 -0.11 12.76
C ASP A 539 -13.92 1.25 13.02
N VAL A 540 -13.61 1.53 14.28
CA VAL A 540 -13.01 2.82 14.68
C VAL A 540 -11.61 3.00 14.11
N TYR A 541 -10.90 1.89 13.83
CA TYR A 541 -9.61 1.91 13.14
C TYR A 541 -9.74 1.98 11.61
N LYS A 542 -10.97 2.00 11.08
CA LYS A 542 -11.33 2.15 9.65
C LYS A 542 -10.83 1.03 8.75
N CYS A 543 -10.49 -0.14 9.27
CA CYS A 543 -9.94 -1.25 8.50
C CYS A 543 -11.05 -2.20 8.00
N VAL A 544 -11.87 -2.75 8.90
CA VAL A 544 -12.90 -3.74 8.55
C VAL A 544 -14.17 -3.45 9.32
N ASN A 545 -15.21 -2.93 8.66
CA ASN A 545 -16.51 -2.77 9.29
C ASN A 545 -17.21 -4.12 9.49
N ALA A 546 -18.14 -4.20 10.44
CA ALA A 546 -19.07 -5.31 10.56
C ALA A 546 -20.40 -4.99 9.88
N SER A 547 -21.13 -6.03 9.50
CA SER A 547 -22.52 -5.92 9.05
C SER A 547 -23.48 -6.17 10.20
N VAL A 548 -24.62 -5.46 10.20
CA VAL A 548 -25.64 -5.54 11.24
C VAL A 548 -26.97 -5.88 10.59
N SER A 549 -27.63 -6.92 11.09
CA SER A 549 -28.94 -7.39 10.62
C SER A 549 -29.89 -7.52 11.79
N GLY A 550 -31.16 -7.12 11.62
CA GLY A 550 -32.21 -7.30 12.62
C GLY A 550 -31.96 -6.62 13.98
N ALA A 551 -31.09 -5.62 14.05
CA ALA A 551 -30.73 -4.92 15.28
C ALA A 551 -31.24 -3.48 15.27
N VAL A 552 -31.43 -2.91 16.47
CA VAL A 552 -31.78 -1.50 16.66
C VAL A 552 -30.53 -0.73 17.07
N ASP A 553 -30.26 0.38 16.37
CA ASP A 553 -29.13 1.26 16.69
C ASP A 553 -29.28 1.83 18.11
N ASN A 554 -28.20 1.77 18.89
CA ASN A 554 -28.10 2.37 20.20
C ASN A 554 -26.94 3.37 20.22
N LYS A 555 -27.06 4.47 20.96
CA LYS A 555 -25.99 5.47 21.08
C LYS A 555 -24.64 4.86 21.49
N ARG A 556 -24.65 3.76 22.26
CA ARG A 556 -23.44 3.07 22.72
C ARG A 556 -23.04 1.85 21.88
N GLY A 557 -23.88 1.38 20.97
CA GLY A 557 -23.64 0.13 20.24
C GLY A 557 -24.87 -0.34 19.46
N VAL A 558 -25.23 -1.62 19.59
CA VAL A 558 -26.40 -2.21 18.91
C VAL A 558 -27.23 -3.04 19.87
N VAL A 559 -28.55 -3.00 19.73
CA VAL A 559 -29.47 -3.89 20.47
C VAL A 559 -29.88 -5.04 19.56
N LEU A 560 -29.47 -6.24 19.94
CA LEU A 560 -29.90 -7.50 19.36
C LEU A 560 -31.16 -7.98 20.09
N GLY A 561 -32.07 -8.65 19.39
CA GLY A 561 -33.37 -9.06 19.91
C GLY A 561 -34.54 -8.27 19.31
N GLY A 562 -35.71 -8.91 19.26
CA GLY A 562 -36.94 -8.38 18.65
C GLY A 562 -37.34 -9.08 17.34
N THR A 563 -36.39 -9.70 16.64
CA THR A 563 -36.63 -10.51 15.43
C THR A 563 -35.63 -11.66 15.32
N SER A 564 -36.03 -12.79 14.74
CA SER A 564 -35.13 -13.89 14.40
C SER A 564 -34.00 -13.39 13.49
N GLY A 565 -32.74 -13.72 13.82
CA GLY A 565 -31.56 -13.39 13.01
C GLY A 565 -30.88 -12.04 13.34
N SER A 566 -31.22 -11.41 14.47
CA SER A 566 -30.51 -10.21 14.92
C SER A 566 -29.05 -10.52 15.23
N SER A 567 -28.12 -10.01 14.44
CA SER A 567 -26.70 -10.33 14.57
C SER A 567 -25.78 -9.22 14.08
N VAL A 568 -24.58 -9.23 14.65
CA VAL A 568 -23.40 -8.52 14.12
C VAL A 568 -22.49 -9.55 13.51
N VAL A 569 -22.10 -9.35 12.25
CA VAL A 569 -21.21 -10.26 11.51
C VAL A 569 -19.97 -9.52 11.08
N TRP A 570 -18.80 -9.98 11.55
CA TRP A 570 -17.51 -9.34 11.30
C TRP A 570 -16.61 -10.26 10.44
N PRO A 571 -16.40 -9.92 9.16
CA PRO A 571 -15.87 -10.87 8.17
C PRO A 571 -14.37 -11.16 8.36
N VAL A 572 -13.99 -12.41 8.09
CA VAL A 572 -12.61 -12.90 8.09
C VAL A 572 -12.24 -13.35 6.67
N SER A 573 -12.53 -14.59 6.25
CA SER A 573 -12.34 -15.00 4.85
C SER A 573 -13.40 -14.43 3.92
N GLU A 574 -14.56 -14.05 4.46
CA GLU A 574 -15.64 -13.36 3.71
C GLU A 574 -15.30 -11.91 3.33
N GLN A 575 -14.12 -11.40 3.72
CA GLN A 575 -13.55 -10.20 3.11
C GLN A 575 -13.16 -10.42 1.64
N GLY A 576 -13.16 -11.67 1.16
CA GLY A 576 -12.92 -12.05 -0.22
C GLY A 576 -11.43 -12.13 -0.55
N GLN A 577 -10.99 -11.29 -1.50
CA GLN A 577 -9.60 -11.28 -1.97
C GLN A 577 -8.60 -10.97 -0.86
N ASP A 578 -8.86 -9.92 -0.09
CA ASP A 578 -7.92 -9.40 0.91
C ASP A 578 -8.43 -9.65 2.32
N GLN A 579 -7.82 -10.62 2.99
CA GLN A 579 -8.29 -11.19 4.24
C GLN A 579 -7.47 -10.61 5.40
N ARG A 580 -7.81 -9.39 5.82
CA ARG A 580 -7.04 -8.63 6.83
C ARG A 580 -6.99 -9.29 8.20
N TYR A 581 -7.98 -10.13 8.50
CA TYR A 581 -8.05 -10.91 9.74
C TYR A 581 -7.61 -12.37 9.57
N TYR A 582 -6.79 -12.66 8.55
CA TYR A 582 -6.30 -14.03 8.31
C TYR A 582 -5.59 -14.64 9.54
N PHE A 583 -4.94 -13.81 10.37
CA PHE A 583 -4.30 -14.24 11.62
C PHE A 583 -5.23 -15.04 12.55
N ALA A 584 -6.54 -14.76 12.49
CA ALA A 584 -7.56 -15.42 13.30
C ALA A 584 -7.64 -16.93 13.05
N ASN A 585 -7.12 -17.42 11.93
CA ASN A 585 -7.03 -18.85 11.65
C ASN A 585 -6.00 -19.60 12.51
N THR A 586 -5.19 -18.87 13.28
CA THR A 586 -4.17 -19.43 14.19
C THR A 586 -4.32 -18.99 15.63
N HIS A 587 -4.64 -17.72 15.83
CA HIS A 587 -4.82 -17.14 17.15
C HIS A 587 -5.63 -15.85 17.05
N PHE A 588 -6.40 -15.57 18.09
CA PHE A 588 -7.09 -14.30 18.27
C PHE A 588 -7.56 -14.19 19.71
N THR A 589 -7.98 -12.98 20.09
CA THR A 589 -8.95 -12.78 21.17
C THR A 589 -10.04 -11.87 20.65
N ILE A 590 -11.29 -12.33 20.67
CA ILE A 590 -12.45 -11.48 20.40
C ILE A 590 -13.19 -11.26 21.71
N VAL A 591 -13.49 -10.00 22.01
CA VAL A 591 -14.10 -9.57 23.27
C VAL A 591 -15.35 -8.76 22.95
N ALA A 592 -16.49 -9.13 23.51
CA ALA A 592 -17.73 -8.36 23.42
C ALA A 592 -18.18 -7.89 24.79
N THR A 593 -18.58 -6.63 24.89
CA THR A 593 -19.22 -6.07 26.08
C THR A 593 -20.73 -6.08 25.86
N VAL A 594 -21.45 -6.83 26.69
CA VAL A 594 -22.87 -7.15 26.52
C VAL A 594 -23.68 -6.80 27.77
N GLN A 595 -24.95 -6.50 27.59
CA GLN A 595 -25.92 -6.26 28.67
C GLN A 595 -27.25 -6.90 28.29
N PHE A 596 -27.78 -7.75 29.16
CA PHE A 596 -29.04 -8.45 28.89
C PHE A 596 -30.22 -7.59 29.38
N GLY A 597 -31.30 -7.55 28.59
CA GLY A 597 -32.53 -6.86 29.01
C GLY A 597 -33.32 -7.65 30.06
N ALA A 598 -33.10 -8.96 30.14
CA ALA A 598 -33.65 -9.86 31.16
C ALA A 598 -32.81 -11.14 31.20
N VAL A 599 -32.89 -11.93 32.27
CA VAL A 599 -32.23 -13.24 32.34
C VAL A 599 -32.83 -14.18 31.27
N PRO A 600 -32.01 -14.78 30.38
CA PRO A 600 -32.50 -15.70 29.37
C PRO A 600 -33.25 -16.91 29.94
N GLN A 601 -34.43 -17.20 29.39
CA GLN A 601 -35.26 -18.36 29.76
C GLN A 601 -35.04 -19.58 28.85
N ARG A 602 -34.28 -19.41 27.77
CA ARG A 602 -33.96 -20.43 26.78
C ARG A 602 -32.50 -20.32 26.37
N ASP A 603 -32.01 -21.35 25.72
CA ASP A 603 -30.65 -21.40 25.19
C ASP A 603 -30.38 -20.20 24.30
N THR A 604 -29.39 -19.40 24.69
CA THR A 604 -29.14 -18.09 24.08
C THR A 604 -27.73 -18.03 23.54
N PRO A 605 -27.54 -18.06 22.21
CA PRO A 605 -26.23 -17.89 21.60
C PRO A 605 -25.75 -16.44 21.70
N LEU A 606 -24.46 -16.24 21.96
CA LEU A 606 -23.91 -14.92 22.28
C LEU A 606 -22.81 -14.49 21.35
N ILE A 607 -21.72 -15.24 21.29
CA ILE A 607 -20.54 -14.90 20.49
C ILE A 607 -19.92 -16.16 19.93
N GLY A 608 -19.40 -16.07 18.72
CA GLY A 608 -18.78 -17.22 18.08
C GLY A 608 -18.14 -16.90 16.74
N PHE A 609 -17.80 -17.96 16.03
CA PHE A 609 -17.32 -17.88 14.65
C PHE A 609 -17.82 -19.05 13.82
N VAL A 610 -17.85 -18.84 12.50
CA VAL A 610 -18.15 -19.89 11.53
C VAL A 610 -16.85 -20.37 10.91
N ASN A 611 -16.52 -21.64 11.10
CA ASN A 611 -15.36 -22.30 10.46
C ASN A 611 -15.80 -23.03 9.18
N GLY A 612 -15.22 -22.70 8.03
CA GLY A 612 -15.53 -23.35 6.76
C GLY A 612 -14.68 -24.61 6.56
N GLU A 613 -15.28 -25.79 6.70
CA GLU A 613 -14.61 -27.08 6.51
C GLU A 613 -15.09 -27.81 5.26
N LYS A 614 -14.23 -27.93 4.24
CA LYS A 614 -14.49 -28.66 2.97
C LYS A 614 -15.85 -28.29 2.35
N ASN A 615 -16.91 -29.01 2.72
CA ASN A 615 -18.26 -28.92 2.17
C ASN A 615 -19.32 -28.43 3.19
N ALA A 616 -18.93 -28.13 4.43
CA ALA A 616 -19.85 -27.71 5.49
C ALA A 616 -19.24 -26.59 6.35
N ASN A 617 -20.12 -25.79 6.94
CA ASN A 617 -19.72 -24.81 7.95
C ASN A 617 -19.91 -25.44 9.33
N LYS A 618 -18.90 -25.39 10.19
CA LYS A 618 -19.02 -25.71 11.61
C LYS A 618 -19.15 -24.44 12.42
N LEU A 619 -20.13 -24.42 13.32
CA LEU A 619 -20.37 -23.33 14.24
C LEU A 619 -19.58 -23.55 15.52
N PHE A 620 -18.76 -22.57 15.91
CA PHE A 620 -18.20 -22.48 17.25
C PHE A 620 -18.92 -21.38 18.00
N ILE A 621 -19.48 -21.67 19.17
CA ILE A 621 -20.36 -20.73 19.86
C ILE A 621 -20.23 -20.82 21.37
N LEU A 622 -20.24 -19.65 22.02
CA LEU A 622 -20.53 -19.48 23.44
C LEU A 622 -22.02 -19.13 23.57
N SER A 623 -22.73 -19.94 24.35
CA SER A 623 -24.15 -19.80 24.67
C SER A 623 -24.37 -19.76 26.19
N ILE A 624 -25.57 -19.36 26.60
CA ILE A 624 -26.11 -19.67 27.93
C ILE A 624 -27.09 -20.81 27.77
N GLU A 625 -26.85 -21.93 28.43
CA GLU A 625 -27.71 -23.13 28.44
C GLU A 625 -27.91 -23.59 29.87
N ASN A 626 -29.15 -23.87 30.27
CA ASN A 626 -29.49 -24.28 31.65
C ASN A 626 -28.82 -23.41 32.74
N THR A 627 -28.79 -22.08 32.56
CA THR A 627 -28.14 -21.10 33.47
C THR A 627 -26.62 -21.24 33.63
N ARG A 628 -25.94 -21.89 32.67
CA ARG A 628 -24.48 -22.03 32.61
C ARG A 628 -23.93 -21.49 31.30
N TRP A 629 -22.67 -21.07 31.33
CA TRP A 629 -21.92 -20.76 30.11
C TRP A 629 -21.54 -22.06 29.41
N THR A 630 -21.85 -22.18 28.12
CA THR A 630 -21.60 -23.41 27.37
C THR A 630 -20.85 -23.08 26.08
N LEU A 631 -19.77 -23.82 25.81
CA LEU A 631 -19.11 -23.81 24.51
C LEU A 631 -19.55 -25.01 23.69
N MET A 632 -19.87 -24.78 22.42
CA MET A 632 -20.18 -25.84 21.47
C MET A 632 -19.32 -25.72 20.21
N TYR A 633 -18.85 -26.87 19.70
CA TYR A 633 -18.21 -27.01 18.39
C TYR A 633 -18.52 -28.38 17.78
N GLY A 634 -19.45 -28.43 16.83
CA GLY A 634 -19.99 -29.70 16.33
C GLY A 634 -20.62 -30.49 17.47
N GLU A 635 -20.17 -31.73 17.68
CA GLU A 635 -20.63 -32.59 18.79
C GLU A 635 -19.88 -32.33 20.11
N LYS A 636 -18.82 -31.53 20.10
CA LYS A 636 -18.05 -31.19 21.30
C LYS A 636 -18.80 -30.12 22.09
N CYS A 637 -19.04 -30.40 23.37
CA CYS A 637 -19.65 -29.47 24.31
C CYS A 637 -18.78 -29.37 25.56
N SER A 638 -18.66 -28.16 26.12
CA SER A 638 -18.02 -27.92 27.41
C SER A 638 -18.88 -26.95 28.20
N GLU A 639 -19.33 -27.39 29.38
CA GLU A 639 -20.05 -26.55 30.33
C GLU A 639 -19.06 -25.86 31.27
N GLY A 640 -19.32 -24.59 31.54
CA GLY A 640 -18.52 -23.73 32.38
C GLY A 640 -19.16 -23.39 33.71
N SER A 641 -18.80 -22.23 34.25
CA SER A 641 -19.37 -21.67 35.46
C SER A 641 -20.87 -21.33 35.30
N PRO A 642 -21.63 -21.27 36.41
CA PRO A 642 -22.97 -20.69 36.39
C PRO A 642 -22.95 -19.23 35.95
N VAL A 643 -24.02 -18.81 35.31
CA VAL A 643 -24.22 -17.42 34.90
C VAL A 643 -24.50 -16.55 36.13
N PRO A 644 -23.89 -15.36 36.27
CA PRO A 644 -24.14 -14.50 37.43
C PRO A 644 -25.59 -14.00 37.45
N SER A 645 -26.13 -13.73 38.65
CA SER A 645 -27.53 -13.31 38.81
C SER A 645 -27.82 -11.89 38.32
N ASN A 646 -26.79 -11.07 38.11
CA ASN A 646 -26.87 -9.67 37.72
C ASN A 646 -26.62 -9.45 36.20
N LEU A 647 -27.08 -10.36 35.33
CA LEU A 647 -26.92 -10.26 33.87
C LEU A 647 -27.40 -8.95 33.23
N GLU A 648 -28.27 -8.23 33.93
CA GLU A 648 -28.76 -6.91 33.52
C GLU A 648 -27.69 -5.81 33.64
N GLU A 649 -26.57 -6.08 34.31
CA GLU A 649 -25.37 -5.25 34.29
C GLU A 649 -24.53 -5.49 33.04
N THR A 650 -23.56 -4.60 32.80
CA THR A 650 -22.60 -4.76 31.71
C THR A 650 -21.59 -5.85 32.04
N HIS A 651 -21.59 -6.93 31.24
CA HIS A 651 -20.63 -8.03 31.31
C HIS A 651 -19.69 -8.04 30.10
N GLN A 652 -18.53 -8.66 30.26
CA GLN A 652 -17.60 -8.91 29.16
C GLN A 652 -17.50 -10.40 28.89
N ILE A 653 -17.75 -10.80 27.65
CA ILE A 653 -17.54 -12.17 27.16
C ILE A 653 -16.39 -12.17 26.16
N ALA A 654 -15.52 -13.17 26.20
CA ALA A 654 -14.41 -13.28 25.27
C ALA A 654 -14.16 -14.72 24.83
N LEU A 655 -13.73 -14.88 23.57
CA LEU A 655 -13.19 -16.12 23.03
C LEU A 655 -11.72 -15.88 22.66
N ALA A 656 -10.84 -16.79 23.08
CA ALA A 656 -9.44 -16.77 22.70
C ALA A 656 -9.03 -18.10 22.06
N LEU A 657 -8.42 -18.02 20.88
CA LEU A 657 -7.83 -19.16 20.18
C LEU A 657 -6.31 -19.11 20.32
N GLN A 658 -5.71 -20.23 20.68
CA GLN A 658 -4.27 -20.46 20.55
C GLN A 658 -4.00 -21.96 20.43
N ASP A 659 -3.11 -22.36 19.51
CA ASP A 659 -2.67 -23.76 19.35
C ASP A 659 -3.82 -24.76 19.16
N GLY A 660 -4.87 -24.35 18.43
CA GLY A 660 -6.08 -25.16 18.19
C GLY A 660 -7.04 -25.26 19.38
N LEU A 661 -6.75 -24.61 20.50
CA LEU A 661 -7.60 -24.57 21.69
C LEU A 661 -8.36 -23.25 21.74
N VAL A 662 -9.68 -23.32 21.84
CA VAL A 662 -10.54 -22.16 22.06
C VAL A 662 -11.06 -22.17 23.49
N VAL A 663 -10.86 -21.06 24.19
CA VAL A 663 -11.24 -20.85 25.59
C VAL A 663 -12.20 -19.68 25.70
N ALA A 664 -13.18 -19.77 26.61
CA ALA A 664 -14.09 -18.67 26.91
C ALA A 664 -13.83 -18.05 28.27
N TYR A 665 -13.91 -16.72 28.29
CA TYR A 665 -13.76 -15.90 29.49
C TYR A 665 -15.00 -15.04 29.70
N VAL A 666 -15.36 -14.84 30.97
CA VAL A 666 -16.43 -13.94 31.40
C VAL A 666 -15.86 -13.03 32.48
N ASP A 667 -16.01 -11.72 32.30
CA ASP A 667 -15.56 -10.67 33.23
C ASP A 667 -14.09 -10.81 33.64
N GLY A 668 -13.23 -11.12 32.65
CA GLY A 668 -11.79 -11.28 32.85
C GLY A 668 -11.35 -12.64 33.40
N LYS A 669 -12.28 -13.53 33.71
CA LYS A 669 -12.01 -14.83 34.34
C LYS A 669 -12.34 -15.99 33.42
N LEU A 670 -11.60 -17.09 33.55
CA LEU A 670 -11.89 -18.33 32.85
C LEU A 670 -13.31 -18.81 33.20
N ALA A 671 -14.16 -18.92 32.18
CA ALA A 671 -15.57 -19.31 32.37
C ALA A 671 -15.83 -20.74 31.93
N VAL A 672 -15.24 -21.17 30.80
CA VAL A 672 -15.44 -22.50 30.22
C VAL A 672 -14.08 -23.10 29.85
N ALA A 673 -13.91 -24.40 30.09
CA ALA A 673 -12.70 -25.12 29.69
C ALA A 673 -12.49 -25.12 28.16
N ALA A 674 -11.26 -25.33 27.74
CA ALA A 674 -10.89 -25.26 26.32
C ALA A 674 -11.56 -26.37 25.49
N ILE A 675 -12.05 -26.02 24.29
CA ILE A 675 -12.39 -26.99 23.26
C ILE A 675 -11.28 -27.00 22.20
N ASN A 676 -10.78 -28.20 21.87
CA ASN A 676 -9.87 -28.38 20.74
C ASN A 676 -10.66 -28.40 19.42
N VAL A 677 -10.40 -27.42 18.55
CA VAL A 677 -11.05 -27.31 17.24
C VAL A 677 -10.30 -28.08 16.14
N SER A 678 -9.08 -28.54 16.41
CA SER A 678 -8.33 -29.40 15.49
C SER A 678 -8.87 -30.83 15.53
N GLU A 679 -9.06 -31.44 14.35
CA GLU A 679 -9.43 -32.85 14.21
C GLU A 679 -8.23 -33.81 14.20
N SER A 680 -7.02 -33.27 14.09
CA SER A 680 -5.79 -34.05 14.08
C SER A 680 -4.73 -33.45 14.99
N ASP A 681 -3.71 -34.24 15.33
CA ASP A 681 -2.52 -33.75 16.03
C ASP A 681 -1.72 -32.73 15.19
N ARG A 682 -2.09 -32.55 13.91
CA ARG A 682 -1.57 -31.47 13.08
C ARG A 682 -2.48 -30.26 13.25
N VAL A 683 -1.86 -29.13 13.58
CA VAL A 683 -2.51 -27.82 13.56
C VAL A 683 -2.75 -27.43 12.10
N ASP A 684 -3.83 -27.97 11.53
CA ASP A 684 -4.39 -27.43 10.31
C ASP A 684 -4.93 -26.03 10.63
N LEU A 685 -4.58 -25.05 9.79
CA LEU A 685 -5.11 -23.71 9.94
C LEU A 685 -6.62 -23.77 9.79
N LEU A 686 -7.33 -23.07 10.68
CA LEU A 686 -8.77 -22.89 10.51
C LEU A 686 -9.05 -22.11 9.23
N ASN A 687 -10.31 -22.09 8.83
CA ASN A 687 -10.81 -21.25 7.74
C ASN A 687 -12.02 -20.48 8.24
N ILE A 688 -11.76 -19.58 9.19
CA ILE A 688 -12.79 -18.74 9.80
C ILE A 688 -13.38 -17.84 8.71
N ARG A 689 -14.69 -17.93 8.54
CA ARG A 689 -15.47 -17.12 7.59
C ARG A 689 -15.75 -15.74 8.14
N HIS A 690 -16.28 -15.70 9.36
CA HIS A 690 -16.58 -14.48 10.10
C HIS A 690 -16.71 -14.81 11.59
N PHE A 691 -16.58 -13.76 12.41
CA PHE A 691 -17.07 -13.74 13.79
C PHE A 691 -18.52 -13.26 13.81
N PHE A 692 -19.28 -13.67 14.82
CA PHE A 692 -20.61 -13.12 15.05
C PHE A 692 -20.87 -12.83 16.53
N VAL A 693 -21.75 -11.86 16.79
CA VAL A 693 -22.40 -11.62 18.09
C VAL A 693 -23.91 -11.66 17.88
N GLY A 694 -24.62 -12.46 18.66
CA GLY A 694 -26.04 -12.77 18.52
C GLY A 694 -26.34 -14.12 17.85
N THR A 695 -27.57 -14.28 17.34
CA THR A 695 -28.02 -15.47 16.63
C THR A 695 -27.66 -15.37 15.13
N PRO A 696 -26.80 -16.24 14.59
CA PRO A 696 -26.67 -16.34 13.14
C PRO A 696 -28.02 -16.74 12.52
N ALA A 697 -28.32 -16.20 11.35
CA ALA A 697 -29.61 -16.31 10.67
C ALA A 697 -29.92 -17.74 10.20
N SER A 698 -30.40 -18.60 11.10
CA SER A 698 -31.09 -19.87 10.78
C SER A 698 -31.75 -20.56 11.98
N SER A 699 -31.90 -19.88 13.12
CA SER A 699 -32.50 -20.50 14.31
C SER A 699 -33.95 -20.05 14.47
N ASP A 700 -34.89 -20.99 14.42
CA ASP A 700 -36.34 -20.81 14.65
C ASP A 700 -36.65 -20.54 16.13
N LEU A 701 -35.90 -19.62 16.76
CA LEU A 701 -35.99 -19.33 18.18
C LEU A 701 -36.97 -18.17 18.38
N SER A 702 -38.22 -18.50 18.66
CA SER A 702 -39.36 -17.56 18.67
C SER A 702 -39.58 -16.77 19.98
N ASP A 703 -38.55 -16.54 20.80
CA ASP A 703 -38.63 -15.65 21.97
C ASP A 703 -37.22 -15.24 22.40
N HIS A 704 -36.81 -14.01 22.08
CA HIS A 704 -35.43 -13.56 22.26
C HIS A 704 -35.33 -12.53 23.39
N THR A 705 -34.50 -12.85 24.39
CA THR A 705 -33.95 -11.86 25.30
C THR A 705 -33.20 -10.80 24.50
N SER A 706 -33.53 -9.52 24.71
CA SER A 706 -32.78 -8.43 24.08
C SER A 706 -31.38 -8.35 24.69
N ILE A 707 -30.35 -8.25 23.86
CA ILE A 707 -28.95 -8.13 24.26
C ILE A 707 -28.40 -6.85 23.65
N THR A 708 -27.98 -5.91 24.49
CA THR A 708 -27.25 -4.73 24.02
C THR A 708 -25.76 -5.07 23.93
N VAL A 709 -25.16 -4.91 22.76
CA VAL A 709 -23.71 -5.05 22.54
C VAL A 709 -23.12 -3.65 22.46
N HIS A 710 -22.30 -3.28 23.45
CA HIS A 710 -21.71 -1.93 23.56
C HIS A 710 -20.40 -1.79 22.78
N SER A 711 -19.57 -2.84 22.79
CA SER A 711 -18.31 -2.82 22.05
C SER A 711 -17.82 -4.22 21.70
N VAL A 712 -17.09 -4.33 20.60
CA VAL A 712 -16.40 -5.56 20.20
C VAL A 712 -14.93 -5.25 19.87
N LEU A 713 -13.98 -5.96 20.47
CA LEU A 713 -12.54 -5.82 20.24
C LEU A 713 -12.00 -7.10 19.62
N LEU A 714 -11.07 -6.98 18.66
CA LEU A 714 -10.38 -8.12 18.06
C LEU A 714 -8.87 -7.94 18.15
N TYR A 715 -8.20 -8.88 18.79
CA TYR A 715 -6.75 -8.93 18.91
C TYR A 715 -6.15 -10.03 18.03
N ASN A 716 -4.99 -9.80 17.42
CA ASN A 716 -4.22 -10.82 16.70
C ASN A 716 -3.27 -11.60 17.62
N ARG A 717 -3.70 -11.87 18.86
CA ARG A 717 -3.05 -12.77 19.82
C ARG A 717 -4.03 -13.18 20.91
N ARG A 718 -3.63 -14.17 21.71
CA ARG A 718 -4.30 -14.48 22.99
C ARG A 718 -3.95 -13.42 24.04
N LEU A 719 -4.97 -12.83 24.66
CA LEU A 719 -4.80 -12.01 25.86
C LEU A 719 -4.64 -12.89 27.09
N SER A 720 -3.83 -12.44 28.05
CA SER A 720 -3.78 -13.03 29.38
C SER A 720 -5.02 -12.66 30.21
N GLU A 721 -5.31 -13.43 31.27
CA GLU A 721 -6.41 -13.10 32.20
C GLU A 721 -6.24 -11.71 32.82
N GLY A 722 -4.99 -11.31 33.13
CA GLY A 722 -4.70 -9.97 33.64
C GLY A 722 -5.02 -8.87 32.63
N GLU A 723 -4.79 -9.10 31.34
CA GLU A 723 -5.17 -8.17 30.28
C GLU A 723 -6.70 -8.13 30.09
N LEU A 724 -7.38 -9.28 30.06
CA LEU A 724 -8.84 -9.35 29.98
C LEU A 724 -9.50 -8.65 31.17
N GLN A 725 -8.95 -8.79 32.37
CA GLN A 725 -9.41 -8.06 33.55
C GLN A 725 -9.28 -6.54 33.38
N LEU A 726 -8.22 -6.04 32.72
CA LEU A 726 -8.09 -4.61 32.39
C LEU A 726 -9.14 -4.17 31.37
N VAL A 727 -9.43 -4.98 30.35
CA VAL A 727 -10.50 -4.67 29.40
C VAL A 727 -11.86 -4.62 30.12
N PHE A 728 -12.17 -5.60 30.97
CA PHE A 728 -13.42 -5.63 31.74
C PHE A 728 -13.54 -4.42 32.69
N THR A 729 -12.48 -4.12 33.45
CA THR A 729 -12.51 -3.02 34.43
C THR A 729 -12.69 -1.66 33.75
N ASN A 730 -12.16 -1.48 32.54
CA ASN A 730 -12.26 -0.25 31.77
C ASN A 730 -13.32 -0.27 30.65
N ARG A 731 -14.28 -1.22 30.69
CA ARG A 731 -15.27 -1.39 29.60
C ARG A 731 -16.14 -0.15 29.36
N GLU A 732 -16.49 0.57 30.43
CA GLU A 732 -17.36 1.75 30.36
C GLU A 732 -16.70 2.99 29.72
N VAL A 733 -15.37 2.98 29.55
CA VAL A 733 -14.63 4.09 28.91
C VAL A 733 -14.30 3.81 27.44
N ILE A 734 -14.62 2.60 26.93
CA ILE A 734 -14.43 2.26 25.51
C ILE A 734 -15.33 3.14 24.65
N ARG A 735 -14.70 3.97 23.82
CA ARG A 735 -15.38 4.88 22.89
C ARG A 735 -14.49 5.17 21.69
N ALA A 736 -15.12 5.64 20.61
CA ALA A 736 -14.39 6.12 19.44
C ALA A 736 -13.71 7.46 19.75
N ALA A 737 -12.47 7.64 19.30
CA ALA A 737 -11.79 8.92 19.33
C ALA A 737 -12.51 9.94 18.44
N ASN A 738 -12.74 11.14 18.95
CA ASN A 738 -13.18 12.26 18.12
C ASN A 738 -11.96 12.80 17.36
N PRO A 739 -11.96 12.78 16.01
CA PRO A 739 -10.80 13.23 15.22
C PRO A 739 -10.42 14.69 15.45
N THR A 740 -11.29 15.49 16.07
CA THR A 740 -11.10 16.90 16.34
C THR A 740 -10.42 17.20 17.67
N THR A 741 -10.19 16.20 18.55
CA THR A 741 -9.56 16.43 19.84
C THR A 741 -8.03 16.36 19.71
N PRO A 742 -7.28 17.41 20.06
CA PRO A 742 -5.81 17.38 20.03
C PRO A 742 -5.27 16.30 20.96
N LEU A 743 -4.27 15.53 20.51
CA LEU A 743 -3.50 14.63 21.37
C LEU A 743 -2.86 15.43 22.51
N PRO A 744 -2.96 15.01 23.78
CA PRO A 744 -2.19 15.63 24.85
C PRO A 744 -0.68 15.39 24.60
N VAL A 745 0.07 16.48 24.40
CA VAL A 745 1.53 16.43 24.30
C VAL A 745 2.08 16.09 25.69
N SER A 746 2.63 14.88 25.86
CA SER A 746 3.36 14.53 27.07
C SER A 746 4.68 15.29 27.11
N SER A 747 4.69 16.45 27.78
CA SER A 747 5.90 17.14 28.18
C SER A 747 6.34 16.61 29.55
N ARG A 748 7.29 15.66 29.59
CA ARG A 748 8.13 15.38 30.77
C ARG A 748 9.31 14.48 30.39
N VAL A 749 10.42 15.09 29.97
CA VAL A 749 11.75 14.55 30.25
C VAL A 749 12.40 15.54 31.20
N ALA A 750 12.37 15.20 32.50
CA ALA A 750 13.13 15.91 33.51
C ALA A 750 14.59 15.44 33.40
N ALA A 751 15.50 16.39 33.22
CA ALA A 751 16.93 16.22 33.36
C ALA A 751 17.28 15.76 34.79
N GLY A 752 18.07 14.71 34.89
CA GLY A 752 18.63 14.21 36.15
C GLY A 752 19.87 13.37 35.86
N ALA A 753 21.03 13.99 36.06
CA ALA A 753 22.36 13.43 35.81
C ALA A 753 22.69 12.25 36.75
N GLY A 754 23.41 11.26 36.22
CA GLY A 754 24.00 10.17 37.02
C GLY A 754 24.81 9.21 36.15
N ARG A 755 26.13 9.44 36.08
CA ARG A 755 27.15 8.60 35.41
C ARG A 755 27.12 7.14 35.86
N GLN A 756 27.21 6.19 34.93
CA GLN A 756 28.38 5.31 34.78
C GLN A 756 28.30 4.48 33.48
N SER A 757 29.49 4.28 32.92
CA SER A 757 29.91 3.76 31.62
C SER A 757 29.50 2.32 31.31
N HIS A 758 29.16 2.05 30.03
CA HIS A 758 29.77 0.98 29.23
C HIS A 758 29.53 1.24 27.73
N ASP A 759 30.61 1.13 26.97
CA ASP A 759 30.78 1.50 25.56
C ASP A 759 29.96 0.64 24.59
N GLY A 760 29.45 1.28 23.54
CA GLY A 760 28.72 0.64 22.44
C GLY A 760 28.29 1.66 21.39
N VAL A 761 29.22 1.98 20.49
CA VAL A 761 29.16 3.03 19.46
C VAL A 761 28.00 2.83 18.48
N PHE A 762 27.01 3.74 18.50
CA PHE A 762 26.07 3.97 17.39
C PHE A 762 26.42 5.30 16.72
N PHE A 763 26.91 5.24 15.48
CA PHE A 763 27.14 6.41 14.64
C PHE A 763 25.81 6.91 14.06
N THR A 764 25.29 7.99 14.62
CA THR A 764 24.36 8.90 13.95
C THR A 764 25.18 10.06 13.34
N PHE A 765 25.17 10.17 12.02
CA PHE A 765 25.53 11.40 11.28
C PHE A 765 24.36 11.70 10.32
N GLY A 766 23.76 12.89 10.29
CA GLY A 766 24.06 14.09 11.04
C GLY A 766 22.87 15.04 11.08
N ASP A 767 22.79 15.74 12.22
CA ASP A 767 22.05 16.97 12.39
C ASP A 767 22.76 18.10 11.63
N HIS A 768 22.01 18.86 10.83
CA HIS A 768 22.23 20.29 10.72
C HIS A 768 20.94 21.00 11.14
N VAL A 769 20.85 21.26 12.44
CA VAL A 769 19.96 22.27 13.01
C VAL A 769 20.51 23.64 12.60
N SER A 770 19.72 24.41 11.86
CA SER A 770 19.75 25.87 11.97
C SER A 770 18.32 26.38 12.08
N SER A 771 18.16 27.31 13.01
CA SER A 771 16.93 27.76 13.61
C SER A 771 16.06 28.61 12.66
N VAL A 772 14.80 28.22 12.47
CA VAL A 772 13.73 29.19 12.23
C VAL A 772 12.53 28.84 13.11
N ARG A 773 12.35 29.71 14.10
CA ARG A 773 11.22 29.78 15.02
C ARG A 773 9.99 30.24 14.23
N SER A 774 9.03 29.38 13.97
CA SER A 774 7.72 29.81 13.44
C SER A 774 6.59 28.95 14.00
N ARG A 775 5.75 29.62 14.78
CA ARG A 775 4.47 29.16 15.32
C ARG A 775 3.54 28.78 14.17
N TYR A 776 2.91 27.61 14.21
CA TYR A 776 1.58 27.42 13.66
C TYR A 776 0.76 26.52 14.57
N SER A 777 -0.05 27.22 15.36
CA SER A 777 -1.18 26.78 16.14
C SER A 777 -2.36 26.41 15.24
N ASP A 778 -3.13 25.41 15.67
CA ASP A 778 -4.55 25.15 15.42
C ASP A 778 -5.26 26.01 14.35
N GLY A 779 -5.47 25.47 13.15
CA GLY A 779 -6.14 26.19 12.05
C GLY A 779 -7.15 25.41 11.21
N GLY A 780 -7.33 24.10 11.41
CA GLY A 780 -8.08 23.26 10.46
C GLY A 780 -9.58 23.58 10.30
N ILE A 781 -10.24 24.09 11.35
CA ILE A 781 -11.66 24.46 11.32
C ILE A 781 -11.83 25.97 11.11
N LEU A 782 -10.93 26.79 11.68
CA LEU A 782 -10.98 28.23 11.50
C LEU A 782 -10.67 28.65 10.06
N GLU A 783 -9.75 27.98 9.35
CA GLU A 783 -9.47 28.29 7.93
C GLU A 783 -10.67 27.98 7.02
N TYR A 784 -11.43 26.90 7.27
CA TYR A 784 -12.63 26.58 6.49
C TYR A 784 -13.76 27.59 6.73
N VAL A 785 -13.98 27.97 7.99
CA VAL A 785 -14.96 29.02 8.35
C VAL A 785 -14.53 30.37 7.77
N TYR A 786 -13.23 30.68 7.80
CA TYR A 786 -12.69 31.91 7.23
C TYR A 786 -12.87 31.94 5.71
N LEU A 787 -12.56 30.86 5.00
CA LEU A 787 -12.75 30.76 3.55
C LEU A 787 -14.23 30.91 3.15
N LEU A 788 -15.14 30.24 3.87
CA LEU A 788 -16.59 30.40 3.67
C LEU A 788 -17.06 31.83 3.95
N SER A 789 -16.52 32.48 4.99
CA SER A 789 -16.87 33.87 5.32
C SER A 789 -16.38 34.87 4.26
N VAL A 790 -15.18 34.65 3.70
CA VAL A 790 -14.64 35.46 2.60
C VAL A 790 -15.46 35.27 1.33
N ILE A 791 -15.83 34.03 0.97
CA ILE A 791 -16.70 33.75 -0.19
C ILE A 791 -18.06 34.43 -0.01
N SER A 792 -18.67 34.34 1.17
CA SER A 792 -19.93 35.02 1.48
C SER A 792 -19.81 36.54 1.42
N LEU A 793 -18.73 37.13 1.93
CA LEU A 793 -18.50 38.57 1.82
C LEU A 793 -18.34 39.01 0.36
N CYS A 794 -17.55 38.27 -0.44
CA CYS A 794 -17.39 38.56 -1.87
C CYS A 794 -18.73 38.47 -2.61
N ALA A 795 -19.54 37.44 -2.35
CA ALA A 795 -20.87 37.29 -2.93
C ALA A 795 -21.81 38.43 -2.51
N LEU A 796 -21.79 38.83 -1.23
CA LEU A 796 -22.58 39.96 -0.73
C LEU A 796 -22.15 41.28 -1.37
N THR A 797 -20.85 41.49 -1.55
CA THR A 797 -20.31 42.71 -2.17
C THR A 797 -20.71 42.79 -3.63
N LEU A 798 -20.63 41.68 -4.36
CA LEU A 798 -21.12 41.56 -5.74
C LEU A 798 -22.63 41.84 -5.80
N PHE A 799 -23.42 41.23 -4.91
CA PHE A 799 -24.86 41.46 -4.85
C PHE A 799 -25.21 42.93 -4.57
N ILE A 800 -24.54 43.58 -3.62
CA ILE A 800 -24.71 45.01 -3.33
C ILE A 800 -24.32 45.87 -4.53
N LEU A 801 -23.19 45.58 -5.20
CA LEU A 801 -22.79 46.28 -6.43
C LEU A 801 -23.85 46.13 -7.53
N THR A 802 -24.42 44.93 -7.69
CA THR A 802 -25.48 44.68 -8.68
C THR A 802 -26.75 45.47 -8.34
N LEU A 803 -27.13 45.54 -7.05
CA LEU A 803 -28.25 46.34 -6.58
C LEU A 803 -28.01 47.85 -6.74
N VAL A 804 -26.79 48.34 -6.51
CA VAL A 804 -26.43 49.75 -6.71
C VAL A 804 -26.47 50.11 -8.20
N PHE A 805 -26.03 49.22 -9.08
CA PHE A 805 -26.13 49.40 -10.54
C PHE A 805 -27.57 49.28 -11.06
N GLN A 806 -28.41 48.43 -10.47
CA GLN A 806 -29.84 48.37 -10.80
C GLN A 806 -30.58 49.62 -10.29
N ARG A 807 -30.37 50.06 -9.05
CA ARG A 807 -31.00 51.30 -8.52
C ARG A 807 -30.57 52.56 -9.26
N ARG A 808 -29.37 52.60 -9.85
CA ARG A 808 -28.96 53.72 -10.71
C ARG A 808 -29.59 53.71 -12.10
N ARG A 809 -30.15 52.59 -12.56
CA ARG A 809 -30.93 52.55 -13.81
C ARG A 809 -32.38 52.99 -13.65
N ASP A 810 -32.93 52.95 -12.44
CA ASP A 810 -34.35 53.25 -12.20
C ASP A 810 -34.63 54.70 -11.75
N VAL A 811 -33.64 55.60 -11.82
CA VAL A 811 -33.83 57.04 -11.50
C VAL A 811 -33.18 57.92 -12.56
N VAL A 812 -33.78 57.95 -13.75
CA VAL A 812 -33.78 59.15 -14.60
C VAL A 812 -35.20 59.31 -15.15
N PRO A 813 -35.96 60.32 -14.68
CA PRO A 813 -37.23 60.65 -15.29
C PRO A 813 -37.00 61.32 -16.64
N THR A 814 -37.82 60.90 -17.60
CA THR A 814 -38.10 61.48 -18.91
C THR A 814 -37.94 62.99 -19.00
N ASN A 815 -37.08 63.43 -19.91
CA ASN A 815 -37.40 64.48 -20.88
C ASN A 815 -36.49 64.31 -22.11
N ILE A 816 -37.16 64.14 -23.26
CA ILE A 816 -36.71 63.78 -24.63
C ILE A 816 -36.51 62.28 -24.86
#